data_AF-A0A849SQA6-F1
#
_entry.id   AF-A0A849SQA6-F1
#
_cell.length_a   1.000
_cell.length_b   1.000
_cell.length_c   1.000
_cell.angle_alpha   90.00
_cell.angle_beta   90.00
_cell.angle_gamma   90.00
#
_symmetry.space_group_name_H-M   'P 1'
#
loop_
_entity.id
_entity.type
_entity.pdbx_description
1 polymer ?
#
loop_
_entity_poly.entity_id
_entity_poly.type
_entity_poly.pdbx_seq_one_letter_code
_entity_poly.pdbx_strand_id
1 'polypeptide(L)'
;MLNNIPNELKLLNQWVVADMTLNEKGSPKKAPLNPRTGQLADVTNPATWGSYDEAIATGSQHIGFVISKDDPYTFIDLDDKPDNPASEAEKERFGQIVKVFNSYTELSTSGRGVHIIVKGIISRGVHRSHVEMYSDSRYMICTGNVVHNVSIEERQELLDVMFGEMQPLETTALVQIDSNLPDEAIWQRASNAVNKDKFIKLCNGDMTGYPSQSEADFALLAIMAFYTKDNAQVRRLFRLTELGKRDKAIKNDKHINYALSKIRANELPPIDFSVLKQNIEAALGKTNAQAPVAETDEVVPYAVSYKLLPGLVGELTEYFMSTATRPVYEIALAAALALMAGIAARSYNVSETGLNLYIILLAKTGSGKEGAAQGIEKLINAVRPQIPAIDGFIGPAIFSSGQALIKMLGDKPCFLSVLGEFGLTLQQMSHPRASSAEKALKRVLLDLYNKSGKKDMLRGSVYSDTDKNTKVVQSPAVTILGESTPETFFDALSESQISDGLIPRFSIIQYVGGRPARNLNSGNNPQESLTSRFSEFVAASLTATNGSTCITVQADAEAKDILDTLDIQADKVINSTKNDVEMQLWNRAHLKALRIAALIAVGVDFHKPVIDKEIAEWVVDFVNREISLIAEKFKSGDIGSGESKQIADLKRTIQKYLDSEPNNVKTLKNYSKFHSVGLIPYSYLSSRLIGMASFRNDRLGGTNALKRALQIMLDSGMLKLISAQRMEKEFGTDGVFYGIGNGW
;
A
#
# COMPACT_ATOMS: atom_id res chain seq x y z
N MET A 1 23.41 39.72 24.45
CA MET A 1 22.75 38.52 23.90
C MET A 1 22.92 38.43 22.40
N LEU A 2 22.68 39.51 21.62
CA LEU A 2 22.85 39.52 20.15
C LEU A 2 24.24 39.05 19.64
N ASN A 3 25.31 39.21 20.44
CA ASN A 3 26.64 38.67 20.09
C ASN A 3 26.67 37.14 19.91
N ASN A 4 25.72 36.39 20.49
CA ASN A 4 25.65 34.93 20.39
C ASN A 4 25.01 34.43 19.09
N ILE A 5 24.49 35.33 18.25
CA ILE A 5 23.97 34.97 16.93
C ILE A 5 25.13 34.39 16.08
N PRO A 6 24.90 33.31 15.30
CA PRO A 6 25.93 32.68 14.49
C PRO A 6 26.58 33.68 13.53
N ASN A 7 27.92 33.65 13.46
CA ASN A 7 28.67 34.57 12.60
C ASN A 7 28.30 34.40 11.12
N GLU A 8 27.94 33.19 10.68
CA GLU A 8 27.52 32.93 9.31
C GLU A 8 26.23 33.67 8.90
N LEU A 9 25.35 34.03 9.85
CA LEU A 9 24.19 34.91 9.57
C LEU A 9 24.57 36.39 9.58
N LYS A 10 25.48 36.80 10.48
CA LYS A 10 25.94 38.20 10.59
C LYS A 10 26.64 38.69 9.34
N LEU A 11 27.28 37.78 8.59
CA LEU A 11 27.99 38.08 7.34
C LEU A 11 27.06 38.39 6.16
N LEU A 12 25.76 38.09 6.26
CA LEU A 12 24.79 38.32 5.19
C LEU A 12 24.10 39.68 5.35
N ASN A 13 23.86 40.37 4.24
CA ASN A 13 23.12 41.66 4.21
C ASN A 13 21.60 41.44 4.20
N GLN A 14 21.11 40.65 5.16
CA GLN A 14 19.71 40.22 5.27
C GLN A 14 19.06 40.67 6.59
N TRP A 15 19.55 41.75 7.19
CA TRP A 15 19.12 42.23 8.50
C TRP A 15 18.11 43.37 8.43
N VAL A 16 17.12 43.30 9.32
CA VAL A 16 16.05 44.30 9.51
C VAL A 16 15.87 44.60 11.00
N VAL A 17 15.08 45.62 11.32
CA VAL A 17 14.71 45.97 12.70
C VAL A 17 13.22 45.70 12.91
N ALA A 18 12.82 45.11 14.03
CA ALA A 18 11.41 44.85 14.31
C ALA A 18 10.73 46.06 14.98
N ASP A 19 9.62 46.53 14.42
CA ASP A 19 8.73 47.52 15.06
C ASP A 19 7.99 46.88 16.23
N MET A 20 8.37 47.25 17.45
CA MET A 20 7.74 46.76 18.68
C MET A 20 6.67 47.72 19.24
N THR A 21 6.26 48.74 18.49
CA THR A 21 5.13 49.59 18.89
C THR A 21 3.85 48.76 18.96
N LEU A 22 2.94 49.14 19.86
CA LEU A 22 1.68 48.43 20.05
C LEU A 22 0.69 48.75 18.92
N ASN A 23 -0.04 47.74 18.47
CA ASN A 23 -1.19 47.90 17.59
C ASN A 23 -2.44 48.31 18.40
N GLU A 24 -3.56 48.57 17.71
CA GLU A 24 -4.84 48.97 18.32
C GLU A 24 -5.39 47.95 19.34
N LYS A 25 -4.90 46.70 19.31
CA LYS A 25 -5.27 45.61 20.22
C LYS A 25 -4.26 45.43 21.37
N GLY A 26 -3.32 46.35 21.54
CA GLY A 26 -2.32 46.31 22.61
C GLY A 26 -1.21 45.26 22.43
N SER A 27 -1.07 44.68 21.23
CA SER A 27 0.00 43.71 20.91
C SER A 27 1.11 44.35 20.06
N PRO A 28 2.39 43.97 20.21
CA PRO A 28 3.47 44.50 19.37
C PRO A 28 3.22 44.22 17.88
N LYS A 29 3.45 45.22 17.02
CA LYS A 29 3.22 45.10 15.56
C LYS A 29 4.12 44.08 14.89
N LYS A 30 5.39 43.99 15.32
CA LYS A 30 6.43 43.14 14.73
C LYS A 30 6.49 43.28 13.21
N ALA A 31 6.50 44.53 12.72
CA ALA A 31 6.71 44.79 11.30
C ALA A 31 8.22 44.98 11.04
N PRO A 32 8.79 44.42 9.95
CA PRO A 32 10.20 44.62 9.63
C PRO A 32 10.42 46.04 9.09
N LEU A 33 11.46 46.70 9.59
CA LEU A 33 11.90 48.03 9.21
C LEU A 33 13.30 47.97 8.61
N ASN A 34 13.52 48.77 7.58
CA ASN A 34 14.83 48.95 6.95
C ASN A 34 15.77 49.64 7.95
N PRO A 35 16.93 49.05 8.28
CA PRO A 35 17.82 49.59 9.31
C PRO A 35 18.44 50.94 8.93
N ARG A 36 18.51 51.28 7.63
CA ARG A 36 19.07 52.53 7.13
C ARG A 36 18.07 53.68 7.11
N THR A 37 16.81 53.39 6.77
CA THR A 37 15.79 54.42 6.51
C THR A 37 14.70 54.50 7.57
N GLY A 38 14.54 53.46 8.39
CA GLY A 38 13.45 53.34 9.37
C GLY A 38 12.07 53.10 8.76
N GLN A 39 11.97 52.98 7.43
CA GLN A 39 10.72 52.66 6.73
C GLN A 39 10.45 51.15 6.72
N LEU A 40 9.23 50.72 6.36
CA LEU A 40 8.90 49.30 6.23
C LEU A 40 9.84 48.60 5.24
N ALA A 41 10.42 47.48 5.67
CA ALA A 41 11.18 46.59 4.81
C ALA A 41 10.27 45.53 4.18
N ASP A 42 10.52 45.20 2.93
CA ASP A 42 9.82 44.14 2.21
C ASP A 42 10.68 42.87 2.25
N VAL A 43 10.16 41.80 2.84
CA VAL A 43 10.84 40.51 3.02
C VAL A 43 11.15 39.78 1.70
N THR A 44 10.73 40.33 0.56
CA THR A 44 11.06 39.82 -0.78
C THR A 44 12.01 40.73 -1.56
N ASN A 45 12.34 41.91 -1.04
CA ASN A 45 13.18 42.90 -1.71
C ASN A 45 14.49 43.18 -0.95
N PRO A 46 15.63 42.60 -1.40
CA PRO A 46 16.93 42.75 -0.75
C PRO A 46 17.41 44.20 -0.58
N ALA A 47 16.97 45.13 -1.43
CA ALA A 47 17.35 46.54 -1.33
C ALA A 47 16.82 47.21 -0.04
N THR A 48 15.82 46.60 0.59
CA THR A 48 15.20 47.09 1.83
C THR A 48 15.82 46.52 3.10
N TRP A 49 16.77 45.59 2.99
CA TRP A 49 17.49 44.97 4.11
C TRP A 49 18.88 45.58 4.25
N GLY A 50 19.55 45.36 5.39
CA GLY A 50 20.90 45.86 5.65
C GLY A 50 21.83 44.84 6.26
N SER A 51 23.01 45.32 6.65
CA SER A 51 23.99 44.51 7.36
C SER A 51 23.63 44.37 8.84
N TYR A 52 24.24 43.37 9.49
CA TYR A 52 24.09 43.19 10.94
C TYR A 52 24.51 44.46 11.72
N ASP A 53 25.62 45.08 11.33
CA ASP A 53 26.13 46.29 11.98
C ASP A 53 25.20 47.49 11.79
N GLU A 54 24.58 47.64 10.61
CA GLU A 54 23.57 48.66 10.35
C GLU A 54 22.34 48.46 11.26
N ALA A 55 21.88 47.21 11.43
CA ALA A 55 20.74 46.90 12.29
C ALA A 55 21.05 47.17 13.78
N ILE A 56 22.25 46.81 14.25
CA ILE A 56 22.69 47.10 15.62
C ILE A 56 22.87 48.60 15.88
N ALA A 57 23.41 49.34 14.90
CA ALA A 57 23.64 50.78 15.03
C ALA A 57 22.36 51.60 15.26
N THR A 58 21.18 51.06 14.91
CA THR A 58 19.89 51.68 15.22
C THR A 58 19.58 51.76 16.72
N GLY A 59 20.28 50.98 17.56
CA GLY A 59 20.03 50.89 19.00
C GLY A 59 18.79 50.07 19.38
N SER A 60 18.10 49.45 18.41
CA SER A 60 16.96 48.57 18.69
C SER A 60 17.40 47.28 19.39
N GLN A 61 16.62 46.84 20.38
CA GLN A 61 16.83 45.56 21.05
C GLN A 61 16.31 44.36 20.26
N HIS A 62 15.51 44.59 19.21
CA HIS A 62 14.85 43.55 18.42
C HIS A 62 15.24 43.71 16.95
N ILE A 63 16.28 42.99 16.54
CA ILE A 63 16.69 42.87 15.13
C ILE A 63 16.13 41.57 14.54
N GLY A 64 15.99 41.53 13.23
CA GLY A 64 15.48 40.36 12.53
C GLY A 64 16.35 39.98 11.34
N PHE A 65 16.29 38.70 10.98
CA PHE A 65 16.96 38.13 9.83
C PHE A 65 15.90 37.69 8.82
N VAL A 66 16.05 38.10 7.56
CA VAL A 66 15.17 37.70 6.46
C VAL A 66 15.70 36.41 5.85
N ILE A 67 14.85 35.39 5.79
CA ILE A 67 15.10 34.13 5.08
C ILE A 67 14.68 34.31 3.62
N SER A 68 15.61 34.05 2.72
CA SER A 68 15.49 34.24 1.27
C SER A 68 15.79 32.94 0.54
N LYS A 69 15.14 32.74 -0.62
CA LYS A 69 15.47 31.67 -1.57
C LYS A 69 16.96 31.58 -1.98
N ASP A 70 17.71 32.67 -1.83
CA ASP A 70 19.12 32.78 -2.24
C ASP A 70 20.09 32.38 -1.10
N ASP A 71 19.57 32.06 0.09
CA ASP A 71 20.34 31.53 1.22
C ASP A 71 19.94 30.07 1.52
N PRO A 72 20.82 29.29 2.19
CA PRO A 72 20.56 27.88 2.41
C PRO A 72 19.69 27.60 3.65
N TYR A 73 19.07 28.62 4.28
CA TYR A 73 18.50 28.46 5.60
C TYR A 73 16.99 28.17 5.59
N THR A 74 16.57 27.32 6.53
CA THR A 74 15.18 27.16 6.93
C THR A 74 15.02 27.57 8.38
N PHE A 75 14.02 28.42 8.63
CA PHE A 75 13.56 28.81 9.94
C PHE A 75 12.42 27.91 10.38
N ILE A 76 12.54 27.33 11.59
CA ILE A 76 11.49 26.55 12.25
C ILE A 76 11.06 27.32 13.51
N ASP A 77 9.77 27.67 13.59
CA ASP A 77 9.15 28.37 14.72
C ASP A 77 8.30 27.40 15.55
N LEU A 78 8.64 27.25 16.82
CA LEU A 78 7.87 26.48 17.80
C LEU A 78 7.14 27.44 18.74
N ASP A 79 5.87 27.63 18.45
CA ASP A 79 5.05 28.71 19.01
C ASP A 79 4.46 28.33 20.38
N ASP A 80 4.80 29.06 21.44
CA ASP A 80 4.07 29.02 22.72
C ASP A 80 3.73 30.45 23.14
N LYS A 81 2.45 30.82 22.98
CA LYS A 81 1.96 32.19 23.19
C LYS A 81 1.03 32.23 24.41
N PRO A 82 1.04 33.28 25.24
CA PRO A 82 0.16 33.36 26.41
C PRO A 82 -1.35 33.26 26.08
N ASP A 83 -1.76 33.79 24.94
CA ASP A 83 -3.13 33.80 24.41
C ASP A 83 -3.49 32.52 23.63
N ASN A 84 -2.50 31.71 23.27
CA ASN A 84 -2.66 30.39 22.68
C ASN A 84 -1.52 29.47 23.15
N PRO A 85 -1.59 28.97 24.39
CA PRO A 85 -0.49 28.22 24.98
C PRO A 85 -0.41 26.82 24.41
N ALA A 86 0.81 26.36 24.15
CA ALA A 86 1.06 24.97 23.77
C ALA A 86 0.69 24.02 24.94
N SER A 87 0.07 22.89 24.63
CA SER A 87 -0.20 21.83 25.63
C SER A 87 1.10 21.19 26.13
N GLU A 88 1.06 20.51 27.28
CA GLU A 88 2.26 19.84 27.83
C GLU A 88 2.84 18.79 26.88
N ALA A 89 1.99 18.06 26.15
CA ALA A 89 2.43 17.12 25.12
C ALA A 89 3.10 17.83 23.93
N GLU A 90 2.64 19.03 23.54
CA GLU A 90 3.27 19.82 22.48
C GLU A 90 4.62 20.40 22.94
N LYS A 91 4.74 20.82 24.19
CA LYS A 91 6.01 21.27 24.77
C LYS A 91 7.04 20.14 24.84
N GLU A 92 6.62 18.93 25.22
CA GLU A 92 7.50 17.75 25.16
C GLU A 92 7.97 17.48 23.72
N ARG A 93 7.04 17.57 22.75
CA ARG A 93 7.36 17.45 21.32
C ARG A 93 8.33 18.54 20.87
N PHE A 94 8.21 19.78 21.34
CA PHE A 94 9.18 20.84 21.03
C PHE A 94 10.58 20.48 21.52
N GLY A 95 10.70 19.97 22.75
CA GLY A 95 11.97 19.48 23.28
C GLY A 95 12.57 18.35 22.42
N GLN A 96 11.74 17.45 21.90
CA GLN A 96 12.19 16.40 20.98
C GLN A 96 12.63 16.98 19.63
N ILE A 97 11.90 17.93 19.06
CA ILE A 97 12.26 18.60 17.79
C ILE A 97 13.62 19.29 17.93
N VAL A 98 13.84 20.08 18.99
CA VAL A 98 15.12 20.73 19.26
C VAL A 98 16.25 19.70 19.35
N LYS A 99 16.04 18.61 20.09
CA LYS A 99 17.03 17.53 20.25
C LYS A 99 17.34 16.79 18.96
N VAL A 100 16.35 16.56 18.11
CA VAL A 100 16.48 15.81 16.85
C VAL A 100 17.16 16.65 15.78
N PHE A 101 16.75 17.92 15.62
CA PHE A 101 17.39 18.81 14.66
C PHE A 101 18.82 19.18 15.07
N ASN A 102 19.09 19.31 16.38
CA ASN A 102 20.44 19.53 16.92
C ASN A 102 21.22 20.58 16.10
N SER A 103 20.68 21.79 16.06
CA SER A 103 21.18 22.94 15.31
C SER A 103 21.00 24.22 16.13
N TYR A 104 21.54 25.35 15.69
CA TYR A 104 21.39 26.64 16.39
C TYR A 104 19.93 26.89 16.79
N THR A 105 19.71 27.11 18.09
CA THR A 105 18.38 27.30 18.66
C THR A 105 18.37 28.43 19.70
N GLU A 106 17.41 29.34 19.60
CA GLU A 106 17.23 30.47 20.52
C GLU A 106 15.77 30.63 20.99
N LEU A 107 15.56 31.28 22.12
CA LEU A 107 14.22 31.63 22.59
C LEU A 107 13.62 32.77 21.76
N SER A 108 12.33 32.69 21.49
CA SER A 108 11.59 33.78 20.85
C SER A 108 11.43 34.99 21.79
N THR A 109 10.91 36.11 21.27
CA THR A 109 10.73 37.34 22.06
C THR A 109 9.77 37.19 23.26
N SER A 110 8.91 36.16 23.27
CA SER A 110 8.02 35.89 24.40
C SER A 110 8.73 35.15 25.54
N GLY A 111 9.92 34.59 25.30
CA GLY A 111 10.64 33.72 26.23
C GLY A 111 10.02 32.32 26.39
N ARG A 112 8.97 32.00 25.64
CA ARG A 112 8.23 30.73 25.72
C ARG A 112 8.36 29.88 24.45
N GLY A 113 8.31 30.52 23.28
CA GLY A 113 8.54 29.87 22.00
C GLY A 113 10.03 29.71 21.70
N VAL A 114 10.34 28.89 20.69
CA VAL A 114 11.71 28.53 20.33
C VAL A 114 11.90 28.62 18.82
N HIS A 115 12.99 29.25 18.40
CA HIS A 115 13.41 29.35 17.01
C HIS A 115 14.56 28.38 16.75
N ILE A 116 14.47 27.55 15.72
CA ILE A 116 15.56 26.70 15.24
C ILE A 116 15.92 27.13 13.82
N ILE A 117 17.22 27.25 13.54
CA ILE A 117 17.73 27.52 12.19
C ILE A 117 18.54 26.31 11.74
N VAL A 118 18.32 25.87 10.50
CA VAL A 118 19.05 24.75 9.87
C VAL A 118 19.39 25.09 8.43
N LYS A 119 20.33 24.37 7.83
CA LYS A 119 20.58 24.40 6.39
C LYS A 119 19.76 23.33 5.67
N GLY A 120 19.11 23.75 4.60
CA GLY A 120 18.18 22.98 3.78
C GLY A 120 16.98 23.84 3.36
N ILE A 121 16.23 23.41 2.34
CA ILE A 121 15.16 24.17 1.69
C ILE A 121 13.89 23.32 1.62
N ILE A 122 12.74 23.88 2.02
CA ILE A 122 11.42 23.30 1.78
C ILE A 122 10.72 23.99 0.60
N SER A 123 9.83 23.27 -0.10
CA SER A 123 9.22 23.78 -1.33
C SER A 123 8.24 24.94 -1.14
N ARG A 124 7.72 25.13 0.08
CA ARG A 124 6.88 26.26 0.49
C ARG A 124 6.82 26.36 2.01
N GLY A 125 6.45 27.51 2.56
CA GLY A 125 6.17 27.62 3.99
C GLY A 125 5.03 26.71 4.44
N VAL A 126 5.15 26.09 5.62
CA VAL A 126 4.10 25.26 6.23
C VAL A 126 3.85 25.65 7.67
N HIS A 127 2.59 25.58 8.08
CA HIS A 127 2.14 25.86 9.44
C HIS A 127 1.14 24.79 9.84
N ARG A 128 1.39 24.10 10.95
CA ARG A 128 0.47 23.10 11.52
C ARG A 128 0.50 23.17 13.04
N SER A 129 -0.63 23.55 13.62
CA SER A 129 -0.77 23.78 15.07
C SER A 129 0.25 24.82 15.55
N HIS A 130 1.12 24.48 16.49
CA HIS A 130 2.12 25.39 17.06
C HIS A 130 3.51 25.28 16.41
N VAL A 131 3.58 24.81 15.17
CA VAL A 131 4.85 24.59 14.45
C VAL A 131 4.78 25.23 13.07
N GLU A 132 5.73 26.10 12.78
CA GLU A 132 5.88 26.75 11.46
C GLU A 132 7.27 26.47 10.87
N MET A 133 7.35 26.40 9.54
CA MET A 133 8.63 26.28 8.82
C MET A 133 8.62 27.17 7.57
N TYR A 134 9.71 27.91 7.34
CA TYR A 134 9.87 28.79 6.18
C TYR A 134 11.33 28.78 5.67
N SER A 135 11.50 28.62 4.35
CA SER A 135 12.80 28.79 3.64
C SER A 135 12.82 29.98 2.68
N ASP A 136 11.76 30.78 2.63
CA ASP A 136 11.67 31.91 1.71
C ASP A 136 10.69 32.97 2.23
N SER A 137 10.93 34.22 1.85
CA SER A 137 10.00 35.35 1.96
C SER A 137 9.41 35.55 3.36
N ARG A 138 10.20 35.28 4.39
CA ARG A 138 9.82 35.42 5.80
C ARG A 138 10.99 35.96 6.60
N TYR A 139 10.72 36.78 7.61
CA TYR A 139 11.75 37.20 8.55
C TYR A 139 11.46 36.66 9.96
N MET A 140 12.52 36.43 10.72
CA MET A 140 12.46 36.02 12.13
C MET A 140 13.14 37.08 12.99
N ILE A 141 12.58 37.37 14.16
CA ILE A 141 13.25 38.23 15.15
C ILE A 141 14.34 37.39 15.82
N CYS A 142 15.59 37.84 15.70
CA CYS A 142 16.75 37.19 16.31
C CYS A 142 16.98 37.75 17.71
N THR A 143 16.92 36.91 18.73
CA THR A 143 17.12 37.33 20.13
C THR A 143 18.56 37.13 20.60
N GLY A 144 19.29 36.17 20.03
CA GLY A 144 20.58 35.72 20.56
C GLY A 144 20.49 35.13 21.97
N ASN A 145 19.28 34.82 22.46
CA ASN A 145 19.06 34.14 23.73
C ASN A 145 19.11 32.63 23.50
N VAL A 146 20.33 32.13 23.30
CA VAL A 146 20.61 30.79 22.82
C VAL A 146 20.26 29.74 23.88
N VAL A 147 19.46 28.76 23.51
CA VAL A 147 19.13 27.57 24.33
C VAL A 147 19.90 26.34 23.90
N HIS A 148 20.33 26.30 22.63
CA HIS A 148 21.22 25.25 22.12
C HIS A 148 22.31 25.86 21.26
N ASN A 149 23.51 25.98 21.84
CA ASN A 149 24.62 26.72 21.26
C ASN A 149 25.53 25.81 20.41
N VAL A 150 25.04 25.45 19.24
CA VAL A 150 25.77 24.69 18.21
C VAL A 150 25.73 25.46 16.87
N SER A 151 26.54 25.06 15.90
CA SER A 151 26.52 25.59 14.53
C SER A 151 25.16 25.41 13.85
N ILE A 152 24.90 26.18 12.77
CA ILE A 152 23.76 25.89 11.90
C ILE A 152 24.12 24.69 11.03
N GLU A 153 23.40 23.59 11.26
CA GLU A 153 23.70 22.28 10.69
C GLU A 153 22.84 21.97 9.45
N GLU A 154 23.41 21.19 8.53
CA GLU A 154 22.69 20.65 7.36
C GLU A 154 21.69 19.56 7.79
N ARG A 155 20.40 19.78 7.55
CA ARG A 155 19.30 18.91 8.00
C ARG A 155 18.20 18.71 6.95
N GLN A 156 18.54 18.73 5.66
CA GLN A 156 17.58 18.54 4.56
C GLN A 156 16.70 17.30 4.72
N GLU A 157 17.27 16.14 5.07
CA GLU A 157 16.50 14.90 5.23
C GLU A 157 15.46 14.99 6.37
N LEU A 158 15.78 15.65 7.48
CA LEU A 158 14.84 15.85 8.59
C LEU A 158 13.79 16.91 8.26
N LEU A 159 14.18 17.95 7.53
CA LEU A 159 13.25 18.95 6.99
C LEU A 159 12.22 18.29 6.06
N ASP A 160 12.64 17.42 5.15
CA ASP A 160 11.74 16.73 4.21
C ASP A 160 10.73 15.84 4.93
N VAL A 161 11.18 15.10 5.95
CA VAL A 161 10.29 14.26 6.79
C VAL A 161 9.27 15.13 7.53
N MET A 162 9.72 16.17 8.23
CA MET A 162 8.86 17.06 9.00
C MET A 162 7.88 17.83 8.10
N PHE A 163 8.36 18.32 6.94
CA PHE A 163 7.55 18.98 5.92
C PHE A 163 6.48 18.06 5.33
N GLY A 164 6.81 16.79 5.10
CA GLY A 164 5.87 15.76 4.63
C GLY A 164 4.77 15.48 5.65
N GLU A 165 5.11 15.35 6.94
CA GLU A 165 4.14 15.17 8.03
C GLU A 165 3.24 16.39 8.23
N MET A 166 3.69 17.58 7.84
CA MET A 166 2.93 18.84 7.98
C MET A 166 2.02 19.15 6.79
N GLN A 167 2.05 18.38 5.70
CA GLN A 167 1.14 18.59 4.57
C GLN A 167 -0.32 18.29 4.95
N PRO A 168 -1.28 19.15 4.52
CA PRO A 168 -2.69 18.79 4.61
C PRO A 168 -2.99 17.60 3.69
N LEU A 169 -3.83 16.67 4.16
CA LEU A 169 -4.36 15.57 3.35
C LEU A 169 -5.00 16.11 2.06
N GLU A 170 -4.81 15.40 0.94
CA GLU A 170 -5.32 15.80 -0.38
C GLU A 170 -6.85 15.97 -0.37
N THR A 171 -7.35 16.96 -1.12
CA THR A 171 -8.80 17.22 -1.31
C THR A 171 -9.17 17.00 -2.77
N THR A 172 -10.32 16.41 -3.06
CA THR A 172 -10.83 16.21 -4.42
C THR A 172 -12.04 17.11 -4.72
N ALA A 173 -12.29 17.40 -5.99
CA ALA A 173 -13.49 18.12 -6.41
C ALA A 173 -14.74 17.26 -6.18
N LEU A 174 -15.78 17.84 -5.58
CA LEU A 174 -17.04 17.13 -5.34
C LEU A 174 -17.83 17.00 -6.64
N VAL A 175 -17.83 15.81 -7.23
CA VAL A 175 -18.74 15.45 -8.33
C VAL A 175 -20.11 15.15 -7.73
N GLN A 176 -21.15 15.81 -8.25
CA GLN A 176 -22.53 15.57 -7.84
C GLN A 176 -23.05 14.33 -8.57
N ILE A 177 -23.48 13.33 -7.82
CA ILE A 177 -24.03 12.06 -8.33
C ILE A 177 -25.37 11.85 -7.63
N ASP A 178 -26.47 11.78 -8.38
CA ASP A 178 -27.79 11.62 -7.79
C ASP A 178 -28.03 10.17 -7.33
N SER A 179 -28.67 10.01 -6.18
CA SER A 179 -29.01 8.71 -5.59
C SER A 179 -30.48 8.38 -5.82
N ASN A 180 -30.78 7.12 -6.17
CA ASN A 180 -32.16 6.61 -6.30
C ASN A 180 -32.77 6.16 -4.95
N LEU A 181 -32.04 6.27 -3.83
CA LEU A 181 -32.50 5.86 -2.51
C LEU A 181 -33.03 7.07 -1.72
N PRO A 182 -34.17 6.95 -1.01
CA PRO A 182 -34.68 8.02 -0.16
C PRO A 182 -33.81 8.21 1.10
N ASP A 183 -33.83 9.42 1.68
CA ASP A 183 -33.05 9.80 2.86
C ASP A 183 -33.29 8.84 4.05
N GLU A 184 -34.54 8.40 4.25
CA GLU A 184 -34.95 7.43 5.28
C GLU A 184 -34.22 6.08 5.15
N ALA A 185 -33.99 5.61 3.91
CA ALA A 185 -33.28 4.35 3.69
C ALA A 185 -31.80 4.45 4.08
N ILE A 186 -31.17 5.61 3.88
CA ILE A 186 -29.79 5.87 4.31
C ILE A 186 -29.72 5.95 5.84
N TRP A 187 -30.69 6.64 6.46
CA TRP A 187 -30.79 6.77 7.90
C TRP A 187 -30.97 5.42 8.59
N GLN A 188 -31.86 4.57 8.08
CA GLN A 188 -32.08 3.22 8.62
C GLN A 188 -30.83 2.34 8.47
N ARG A 189 -30.12 2.41 7.33
CA ARG A 189 -28.88 1.67 7.13
C ARG A 189 -27.79 2.08 8.12
N ALA A 190 -27.63 3.39 8.36
CA ALA A 190 -26.67 3.91 9.33
C ALA A 190 -27.05 3.55 10.78
N SER A 191 -28.35 3.56 11.10
CA SER A 191 -28.88 3.26 12.45
C SER A 191 -28.90 1.77 12.80
N ASN A 192 -28.91 0.88 11.80
CA ASN A 192 -28.89 -0.58 11.98
C ASN A 192 -27.49 -1.19 11.84
N ALA A 193 -26.46 -0.38 11.61
CA ALA A 193 -25.08 -0.85 11.44
C ALA A 193 -24.48 -1.37 12.76
N VAL A 194 -23.45 -2.23 12.67
CA VAL A 194 -22.70 -2.75 13.82
C VAL A 194 -22.12 -1.64 14.71
N ASN A 195 -21.81 -0.48 14.13
CA ASN A 195 -21.30 0.71 14.84
C ASN A 195 -22.38 1.77 15.14
N LYS A 196 -23.66 1.38 15.23
CA LYS A 196 -24.80 2.31 15.40
C LYS A 196 -24.66 3.26 16.60
N ASP A 197 -24.05 2.81 17.69
CA ASP A 197 -23.92 3.61 18.92
C ASP A 197 -23.11 4.90 18.67
N LYS A 198 -22.10 4.82 17.80
CA LYS A 198 -21.28 5.97 17.38
C LYS A 198 -22.08 6.94 16.52
N PHE A 199 -22.87 6.42 15.58
CA PHE A 199 -23.73 7.22 14.71
C PHE A 199 -24.83 7.94 15.51
N ILE A 200 -25.53 7.21 16.38
CA ILE A 200 -26.62 7.76 17.22
C ILE A 200 -26.09 8.84 18.16
N LYS A 201 -24.96 8.61 18.84
CA LYS A 201 -24.32 9.61 19.72
C LYS A 201 -24.01 10.91 18.98
N LEU A 202 -23.36 10.81 17.81
CA LEU A 202 -23.03 11.98 17.00
C LEU A 202 -24.29 12.67 16.45
N CYS A 203 -25.31 11.92 16.03
CA CYS A 203 -26.59 12.50 15.60
C CYS A 203 -27.27 13.33 16.69
N ASN A 204 -27.13 12.91 17.96
CA ASN A 204 -27.66 13.59 19.13
C ASN A 204 -26.74 14.71 19.67
N GLY A 205 -25.62 15.00 19.00
CA GLY A 205 -24.71 16.09 19.37
C GLY A 205 -23.67 15.73 20.42
N ASP A 206 -23.56 14.45 20.81
CA ASP A 206 -22.52 13.98 21.72
C ASP A 206 -21.17 13.88 21.00
N MET A 207 -20.25 14.79 21.36
CA MET A 207 -18.91 14.89 20.79
C MET A 207 -17.84 14.25 21.69
N THR A 208 -18.24 13.46 22.70
CA THR A 208 -17.30 12.81 23.63
C THR A 208 -16.29 11.96 22.87
N GLY A 209 -15.00 12.23 23.09
CA GLY A 209 -13.90 11.56 22.40
C GLY A 209 -13.39 12.26 21.13
N TYR A 210 -13.95 13.43 20.78
CA TYR A 210 -13.42 14.29 19.70
C TYR A 210 -12.79 15.57 20.28
N PRO A 211 -11.55 15.92 19.87
CA PRO A 211 -10.89 17.14 20.33
C PRO A 211 -11.63 18.43 19.94
N SER A 212 -12.42 18.40 18.85
CA SER A 212 -13.19 19.55 18.39
C SER A 212 -14.51 19.16 17.73
N GLN A 213 -15.45 20.11 17.72
CA GLN A 213 -16.72 19.96 16.99
C GLN A 213 -16.52 19.73 15.49
N SER A 214 -15.49 20.32 14.87
CA SER A 214 -15.20 20.11 13.45
C SER A 214 -14.77 18.67 13.15
N GLU A 215 -14.11 17.98 14.09
CA GLU A 215 -13.73 16.57 13.96
C GLU A 215 -14.92 15.65 14.20
N ALA A 216 -15.83 16.00 15.12
CA ALA A 216 -17.09 15.30 15.29
C ALA A 216 -17.99 15.42 14.05
N ASP A 217 -18.10 16.61 13.47
CA ASP A 217 -18.80 16.86 12.19
C ASP A 217 -18.21 16.00 11.06
N PHE A 218 -16.88 15.96 10.95
CA PHE A 218 -16.17 15.17 9.94
C PHE A 218 -16.45 13.67 10.09
N ALA A 219 -16.42 13.16 11.32
CA ALA A 219 -16.70 11.75 11.60
C ALA A 219 -18.14 11.37 11.23
N LEU A 220 -19.11 12.23 11.53
CA LEU A 220 -20.51 12.01 11.16
C LEU A 220 -20.74 12.10 9.65
N LEU A 221 -20.14 13.10 8.98
CA LEU A 221 -20.18 13.24 7.52
C LEU A 221 -19.54 12.03 6.82
N ALA A 222 -18.46 11.47 7.35
CA ALA A 222 -17.82 10.27 6.81
C ALA A 222 -18.73 9.03 6.90
N ILE A 223 -19.46 8.86 8.02
CA ILE A 223 -20.43 7.78 8.18
C ILE A 223 -21.56 7.92 7.15
N MET A 224 -22.13 9.12 6.98
CA MET A 224 -23.20 9.34 6.00
C MET A 224 -22.72 9.19 4.56
N ALA A 225 -21.52 9.70 4.26
CA ALA A 225 -20.87 9.61 2.95
C ALA A 225 -20.54 8.17 2.54
N PHE A 226 -20.39 7.25 3.50
CA PHE A 226 -20.22 5.82 3.21
C PHE A 226 -21.47 5.21 2.57
N TYR A 227 -22.67 5.61 3.00
CA TYR A 227 -23.93 5.00 2.54
C TYR A 227 -24.53 5.62 1.27
N THR A 228 -24.12 6.83 0.90
CA THR A 228 -24.58 7.48 -0.33
C THR A 228 -23.46 8.28 -0.98
N LYS A 229 -23.41 8.26 -2.32
CA LYS A 229 -22.50 9.11 -3.12
C LYS A 229 -23.11 10.47 -3.45
N ASP A 230 -24.39 10.68 -3.16
CA ASP A 230 -25.07 11.95 -3.34
C ASP A 230 -24.69 12.94 -2.24
N ASN A 231 -23.81 13.89 -2.59
CA ASN A 231 -23.36 14.93 -1.66
C ASN A 231 -24.51 15.85 -1.20
N ALA A 232 -25.56 16.04 -2.01
CA ALA A 232 -26.74 16.78 -1.62
C ALA A 232 -27.56 16.00 -0.58
N GLN A 233 -27.67 14.68 -0.74
CA GLN A 233 -28.29 13.80 0.26
C GLN A 233 -27.51 13.81 1.59
N VAL A 234 -26.17 13.74 1.55
CA VAL A 234 -25.36 13.85 2.77
C VAL A 234 -25.55 15.20 3.47
N ARG A 235 -25.60 16.31 2.71
CA ARG A 235 -25.87 17.65 3.27
C ARG A 235 -27.23 17.70 3.97
N ARG A 236 -28.28 17.15 3.36
CA ARG A 236 -29.64 17.10 3.96
C ARG A 236 -29.62 16.28 5.24
N LEU A 237 -29.10 15.05 5.19
CA LEU A 237 -29.02 14.15 6.34
C LEU A 237 -28.22 14.75 7.51
N PHE A 238 -27.08 15.38 7.22
CA PHE A 238 -26.26 16.02 8.26
C PHE A 238 -27.04 17.13 8.96
N ARG A 239 -27.78 17.96 8.22
CA ARG A 239 -28.61 19.05 8.76
C ARG A 239 -29.80 18.60 9.60
N LEU A 240 -30.20 17.33 9.51
CA LEU A 240 -31.24 16.75 10.37
C LEU A 240 -30.72 16.38 11.77
N THR A 241 -29.40 16.41 11.99
CA THR A 241 -28.76 16.05 13.26
C THR A 241 -28.50 17.27 14.16
N GLU A 242 -28.29 17.05 15.45
CA GLU A 242 -27.92 18.13 16.38
C GLU A 242 -26.58 18.79 16.01
N LEU A 243 -25.60 18.03 15.49
CA LEU A 243 -24.35 18.59 14.98
C LEU A 243 -24.56 19.48 13.75
N GLY A 244 -25.53 19.14 12.90
CA GLY A 244 -25.87 19.88 11.69
C GLY A 244 -26.60 21.21 11.92
N LYS A 245 -27.08 21.47 13.14
CA LYS A 245 -27.80 22.71 13.50
C LYS A 245 -26.88 23.90 13.79
N ARG A 246 -25.56 23.76 13.66
CA ARG A 246 -24.60 24.85 13.91
C ARG A 246 -24.62 25.90 12.79
N ASP A 247 -24.42 27.17 13.15
CA ASP A 247 -24.31 28.30 12.22
C ASP A 247 -23.38 28.04 11.02
N LYS A 248 -22.22 27.38 11.24
CA LYS A 248 -21.25 27.06 10.17
C LYS A 248 -21.80 26.06 9.14
N ALA A 249 -22.73 25.19 9.53
CA ALA A 249 -23.34 24.17 8.67
C ALA A 249 -24.65 24.67 8.01
N ILE A 250 -25.35 25.60 8.67
CA ILE A 250 -26.59 26.21 8.17
C ILE A 250 -26.30 27.35 7.19
N LYS A 251 -25.30 28.20 7.47
CA LYS A 251 -25.05 29.44 6.72
C LYS A 251 -24.72 29.21 5.24
N ASN A 252 -23.96 28.16 4.93
CA ASN A 252 -23.66 27.73 3.56
C ASN A 252 -23.07 26.31 3.55
N ASP A 253 -22.91 25.74 2.35
CA ASP A 253 -22.31 24.41 2.17
C ASP A 253 -20.77 24.41 2.31
N LYS A 254 -20.09 25.52 2.60
CA LYS A 254 -18.62 25.61 2.52
C LYS A 254 -17.94 24.63 3.48
N HIS A 255 -18.41 24.55 4.73
CA HIS A 255 -17.89 23.65 5.75
C HIS A 255 -18.13 22.18 5.40
N ILE A 256 -19.36 21.85 5.03
CA ILE A 256 -19.77 20.49 4.68
C ILE A 256 -19.06 20.03 3.39
N ASN A 257 -18.95 20.89 2.38
CA ASN A 257 -18.25 20.59 1.13
C ASN A 257 -16.75 20.41 1.34
N TYR A 258 -16.15 21.17 2.26
CA TYR A 258 -14.73 21.00 2.60
C TYR A 258 -14.47 19.68 3.34
N ALA A 259 -15.38 19.26 4.22
CA ALA A 259 -15.29 17.95 4.87
C ALA A 259 -15.54 16.82 3.86
N LEU A 260 -16.56 16.93 3.01
CA LEU A 260 -16.86 15.96 1.96
C LEU A 260 -15.72 15.87 0.94
N SER A 261 -15.10 16.98 0.53
CA SER A 261 -14.00 16.95 -0.45
C SER A 261 -12.78 16.19 0.07
N LYS A 262 -12.55 16.22 1.38
CA LYS A 262 -11.56 15.39 2.06
C LYS A 262 -11.98 13.92 2.16
N ILE A 263 -13.23 13.65 2.54
CA ILE A 263 -13.75 12.28 2.63
C ILE A 263 -13.69 11.59 1.28
N ARG A 264 -14.09 12.28 0.21
CA ARG A 264 -14.10 11.77 -1.16
C ARG A 264 -12.71 11.67 -1.79
N ALA A 265 -11.72 12.43 -1.33
CA ALA A 265 -10.34 12.32 -1.82
C ALA A 265 -9.69 10.98 -1.44
N ASN A 266 -10.12 10.40 -0.32
CA ASN A 266 -9.72 9.06 0.13
C ASN A 266 -10.56 7.94 -0.50
N GLU A 267 -11.52 8.26 -1.37
CA GLU A 267 -12.25 7.29 -2.17
C GLU A 267 -11.63 7.24 -3.57
N LEU A 268 -11.37 6.04 -4.10
CA LEU A 268 -10.86 5.89 -5.47
C LEU A 268 -11.75 6.68 -6.45
N PRO A 269 -11.16 7.53 -7.33
CA PRO A 269 -11.95 8.38 -8.20
C PRO A 269 -12.83 7.52 -9.12
N PRO A 270 -14.13 7.85 -9.28
CA PRO A 270 -14.98 7.15 -10.22
C PRO A 270 -14.50 7.41 -11.65
N ILE A 271 -14.46 6.35 -12.45
CA ILE A 271 -14.18 6.40 -13.88
C ILE A 271 -15.30 7.22 -14.55
N ASP A 272 -14.94 8.33 -15.19
CA ASP A 272 -15.87 9.17 -15.94
C ASP A 272 -16.26 8.50 -17.26
N PHE A 273 -17.48 7.93 -17.29
CA PHE A 273 -18.03 7.26 -18.46
C PHE A 273 -18.60 8.22 -19.51
N SER A 274 -18.72 9.52 -19.23
CA SER A 274 -19.32 10.48 -20.17
C SER A 274 -18.44 10.72 -21.39
N VAL A 275 -17.13 10.80 -21.17
CA VAL A 275 -16.08 10.86 -22.21
C VAL A 275 -16.03 9.54 -22.99
N LEU A 276 -16.23 8.41 -22.32
CA LEU A 276 -16.30 7.09 -22.96
C LEU A 276 -17.54 6.99 -23.87
N LYS A 277 -18.68 7.54 -23.45
CA LYS A 277 -19.94 7.50 -24.19
C LYS A 277 -19.91 8.37 -25.45
N GLN A 278 -19.32 9.58 -25.38
CA GLN A 278 -19.10 10.41 -26.57
C GLN A 278 -18.13 9.76 -27.57
N ASN A 279 -17.09 9.08 -27.09
CA ASN A 279 -16.17 8.34 -27.93
C ASN A 279 -16.81 7.07 -28.53
N ILE A 280 -17.75 6.45 -27.82
CA ILE A 280 -18.54 5.30 -28.30
C ILE A 280 -19.59 5.75 -29.33
N GLU A 281 -20.30 6.86 -29.13
CA GLU A 281 -21.27 7.38 -30.11
C GLU A 281 -20.59 7.85 -31.40
N ALA A 282 -19.41 8.49 -31.28
CA ALA A 282 -18.57 8.82 -32.43
C ALA A 282 -18.00 7.58 -33.16
N ALA A 283 -17.82 6.47 -32.45
CA ALA A 283 -17.40 5.19 -33.01
C ALA A 283 -18.57 4.37 -33.60
N LEU A 284 -19.78 4.48 -33.06
CA LEU A 284 -20.98 3.75 -33.48
C LEU A 284 -21.63 4.34 -34.75
N GLY A 285 -21.38 5.61 -35.08
CA GLY A 285 -21.82 6.22 -36.34
C GLY A 285 -21.08 5.74 -37.59
N LYS A 286 -20.04 4.89 -37.46
CA LYS A 286 -19.19 4.44 -38.57
C LYS A 286 -18.98 2.93 -38.61
N THR A 287 -20.03 2.12 -38.51
CA THR A 287 -19.98 0.74 -39.03
C THR A 287 -21.40 0.20 -39.25
N ASN A 288 -21.97 0.51 -40.41
CA ASN A 288 -22.95 -0.38 -41.05
C ASN A 288 -22.16 -1.52 -41.70
N ALA A 289 -21.99 -2.63 -41.00
CA ALA A 289 -21.67 -3.91 -41.59
C ALA A 289 -22.29 -4.99 -40.69
N GLN A 290 -23.38 -5.59 -41.18
CA GLN A 290 -24.04 -6.72 -40.55
C GLN A 290 -23.04 -7.85 -40.33
N ALA A 291 -22.87 -8.26 -39.08
CA ALA A 291 -22.21 -9.50 -38.73
C ALA A 291 -23.22 -10.67 -38.82
N PRO A 292 -22.81 -11.85 -39.29
CA PRO A 292 -23.70 -12.99 -39.44
C PRO A 292 -24.06 -13.58 -38.07
N VAL A 293 -25.31 -14.02 -37.97
CA VAL A 293 -25.83 -14.80 -36.84
C VAL A 293 -25.19 -16.18 -36.89
N ALA A 294 -24.36 -16.51 -35.91
CA ALA A 294 -23.85 -17.86 -35.69
C ALA A 294 -24.76 -18.57 -34.69
N GLU A 295 -25.08 -19.81 -35.05
CA GLU A 295 -25.99 -20.73 -34.38
C GLU A 295 -25.54 -21.07 -32.95
N THR A 296 -26.53 -21.44 -32.13
CA THR A 296 -26.36 -21.84 -30.75
C THR A 296 -25.63 -23.17 -30.64
N ASP A 297 -24.32 -23.12 -30.41
CA ASP A 297 -23.58 -24.29 -29.92
C ASP A 297 -23.84 -24.49 -28.42
N GLU A 298 -24.08 -25.75 -28.07
CA GLU A 298 -24.31 -26.23 -26.71
C GLU A 298 -23.24 -25.77 -25.73
N VAL A 299 -23.68 -25.48 -24.51
CA VAL A 299 -22.84 -25.12 -23.36
C VAL A 299 -21.91 -26.28 -23.04
N VAL A 300 -20.66 -26.21 -23.50
CA VAL A 300 -19.58 -27.06 -22.97
C VAL A 300 -19.13 -26.43 -21.63
N PRO A 301 -19.32 -27.09 -20.48
CA PRO A 301 -18.73 -26.63 -19.24
C PRO A 301 -17.21 -26.72 -19.38
N TYR A 302 -16.49 -25.64 -19.07
CA TYR A 302 -15.04 -25.65 -18.93
C TYR A 302 -14.67 -26.48 -17.69
N ALA A 303 -14.74 -27.81 -17.81
CA ALA A 303 -14.29 -28.76 -16.82
C ALA A 303 -12.77 -28.90 -16.97
N VAL A 304 -12.01 -28.04 -16.28
CA VAL A 304 -10.70 -28.49 -15.81
C VAL A 304 -11.01 -29.51 -14.72
N SER A 305 -10.60 -30.76 -14.93
CA SER A 305 -10.72 -31.85 -13.95
C SER A 305 -9.81 -31.54 -12.76
N TYR A 306 -10.26 -30.68 -11.85
CA TYR A 306 -9.57 -30.47 -10.57
C TYR A 306 -9.81 -31.71 -9.71
N LYS A 307 -8.73 -32.39 -9.31
CA LYS A 307 -8.81 -33.43 -8.27
C LYS A 307 -9.27 -32.73 -6.99
N LEU A 308 -10.50 -32.99 -6.57
CA LEU A 308 -11.01 -32.44 -5.33
C LEU A 308 -10.15 -32.96 -4.17
N LEU A 309 -9.73 -32.05 -3.29
CA LEU A 309 -9.00 -32.43 -2.10
C LEU A 309 -9.92 -33.22 -1.16
N PRO A 310 -9.39 -34.21 -0.42
CA PRO A 310 -10.19 -34.94 0.56
C PRO A 310 -10.49 -34.06 1.80
N GLY A 311 -11.49 -34.47 2.56
CA GLY A 311 -11.83 -33.89 3.85
C GLY A 311 -12.32 -32.44 3.80
N LEU A 312 -12.25 -31.79 4.95
CA LEU A 312 -12.82 -30.47 5.19
C LEU A 312 -12.24 -29.38 4.27
N VAL A 313 -10.97 -29.49 3.85
CA VAL A 313 -10.37 -28.55 2.88
C VAL A 313 -11.10 -28.62 1.53
N GLY A 314 -11.42 -29.82 1.06
CA GLY A 314 -12.20 -30.03 -0.17
C GLY A 314 -13.61 -29.50 -0.04
N GLU A 315 -14.32 -29.89 1.03
CA GLU A 315 -15.70 -29.47 1.29
C GLU A 315 -15.82 -27.93 1.38
N LEU A 316 -14.88 -27.28 2.07
CA LEU A 316 -14.80 -25.82 2.14
C LEU A 316 -14.52 -25.18 0.77
N THR A 317 -13.63 -25.79 -0.02
CA THR A 317 -13.34 -25.32 -1.38
C THR A 317 -14.58 -25.37 -2.26
N GLU A 318 -15.35 -26.47 -2.23
CA GLU A 318 -16.61 -26.58 -2.96
C GLU A 318 -17.64 -25.55 -2.49
N TYR A 319 -17.76 -25.37 -1.17
CA TYR A 319 -18.67 -24.37 -0.62
C TYR A 319 -18.31 -22.94 -1.05
N PHE A 320 -17.04 -22.54 -0.91
CA PHE A 320 -16.59 -21.21 -1.30
C PHE A 320 -16.74 -20.98 -2.80
N MET A 321 -16.45 -21.99 -3.63
CA MET A 321 -16.67 -21.91 -5.06
C MET A 321 -18.15 -21.75 -5.40
N SER A 322 -19.03 -22.54 -4.78
CA SER A 322 -20.47 -22.55 -5.07
C SER A 322 -21.23 -21.32 -4.54
N THR A 323 -20.75 -20.65 -3.48
CA THR A 323 -21.35 -19.41 -2.96
C THR A 323 -20.80 -18.15 -3.63
N ALA A 324 -19.66 -18.24 -4.32
CA ALA A 324 -19.03 -17.10 -4.99
C ALA A 324 -19.86 -16.61 -6.18
N THR A 325 -19.96 -15.29 -6.34
CA THR A 325 -20.60 -14.64 -7.51
C THR A 325 -19.92 -15.03 -8.82
N ARG A 326 -18.59 -15.25 -8.76
CA ARG A 326 -17.76 -15.71 -9.88
C ARG A 326 -16.98 -16.92 -9.36
N PRO A 327 -17.40 -18.15 -9.71
CA PRO A 327 -16.81 -19.36 -9.17
C PRO A 327 -15.44 -19.58 -9.80
N VAL A 328 -14.41 -19.65 -8.95
CA VAL A 328 -13.02 -19.95 -9.34
C VAL A 328 -12.44 -20.87 -8.29
N TYR A 329 -11.92 -22.01 -8.72
CA TYR A 329 -11.38 -23.04 -7.84
C TYR A 329 -10.19 -22.52 -7.03
N GLU A 330 -9.25 -21.83 -7.67
CA GLU A 330 -8.03 -21.30 -7.05
C GLU A 330 -8.34 -20.29 -5.92
N ILE A 331 -9.34 -19.43 -6.15
CA ILE A 331 -9.81 -18.45 -5.15
C ILE A 331 -10.42 -19.19 -3.94
N ALA A 332 -11.24 -20.21 -4.20
CA ALA A 332 -11.89 -21.00 -3.17
C ALA A 332 -10.89 -21.85 -2.36
N LEU A 333 -9.91 -22.45 -3.05
CA LEU A 333 -8.84 -23.24 -2.44
C LEU A 333 -7.98 -22.39 -1.50
N ALA A 334 -7.59 -21.19 -1.96
CA ALA A 334 -6.83 -20.24 -1.14
C ALA A 334 -7.59 -19.88 0.15
N ALA A 335 -8.90 -19.64 0.04
CA ALA A 335 -9.76 -19.35 1.19
C ALA A 335 -9.87 -20.55 2.15
N ALA A 336 -10.04 -21.77 1.64
CA ALA A 336 -10.14 -22.99 2.44
C ALA A 336 -8.85 -23.27 3.22
N LEU A 337 -7.69 -23.23 2.55
CA LEU A 337 -6.38 -23.42 3.18
C LEU A 337 -6.12 -22.33 4.23
N ALA A 338 -6.40 -21.07 3.91
CA ALA A 338 -6.19 -19.96 4.84
C ALA A 338 -7.07 -20.07 6.10
N LEU A 339 -8.35 -20.41 5.95
CA LEU A 339 -9.26 -20.55 7.09
C LEU A 339 -8.86 -21.71 7.99
N MET A 340 -8.59 -22.88 7.40
CA MET A 340 -8.13 -24.06 8.14
C MET A 340 -6.83 -23.76 8.87
N ALA A 341 -5.85 -23.13 8.21
CA ALA A 341 -4.57 -22.77 8.84
C ALA A 341 -4.76 -21.74 9.95
N GLY A 342 -5.64 -20.75 9.80
CA GLY A 342 -5.91 -19.75 10.85
C GLY A 342 -6.44 -20.35 12.16
N ILE A 343 -7.09 -21.51 12.09
CA ILE A 343 -7.68 -22.22 13.24
C ILE A 343 -6.74 -23.31 13.76
N ALA A 344 -6.16 -24.11 12.86
CA ALA A 344 -5.35 -25.28 13.21
C ALA A 344 -3.90 -24.94 13.60
N ALA A 345 -3.36 -23.79 13.17
CA ALA A 345 -1.91 -23.58 13.16
C ALA A 345 -1.20 -23.74 14.50
N ARG A 346 -1.90 -23.50 15.62
CA ARG A 346 -1.38 -23.68 16.99
C ARG A 346 -1.67 -25.06 17.58
N SER A 347 -2.78 -25.68 17.17
CA SER A 347 -3.31 -26.92 17.74
C SER A 347 -2.67 -28.17 17.14
N TYR A 348 -2.03 -28.03 15.98
CA TYR A 348 -1.41 -29.12 15.24
C TYR A 348 0.01 -28.76 14.84
N ASN A 349 0.90 -29.75 14.87
CA ASN A 349 2.29 -29.62 14.50
C ASN A 349 2.69 -30.68 13.47
N VAL A 350 3.62 -30.34 12.59
CA VAL A 350 4.33 -31.28 11.72
C VAL A 350 5.81 -30.94 11.80
N SER A 351 6.69 -31.93 12.02
CA SER A 351 8.13 -31.70 12.15
C SER A 351 8.49 -30.53 13.08
N GLU A 352 7.86 -30.51 14.26
CA GLU A 352 7.98 -29.47 15.30
C GLU A 352 7.47 -28.07 14.96
N THR A 353 7.01 -27.82 13.73
CA THR A 353 6.45 -26.53 13.31
C THR A 353 4.91 -26.53 13.34
N GLY A 354 4.30 -25.37 13.55
CA GLY A 354 2.85 -25.19 13.44
C GLY A 354 2.39 -25.13 11.98
N LEU A 355 1.06 -25.12 11.77
CA LEU A 355 0.45 -25.19 10.42
C LEU A 355 0.08 -23.81 9.83
N ASN A 356 0.76 -22.74 10.25
CA ASN A 356 0.46 -21.40 9.76
C ASN A 356 0.92 -21.20 8.32
N LEU A 357 0.07 -20.56 7.51
CA LEU A 357 0.31 -20.35 6.08
C LEU A 357 0.31 -18.87 5.72
N TYR A 358 1.23 -18.48 4.84
CA TYR A 358 1.19 -17.19 4.15
C TYR A 358 0.81 -17.46 2.70
N ILE A 359 -0.34 -16.97 2.25
CA ILE A 359 -0.90 -17.24 0.92
C ILE A 359 -1.09 -15.92 0.19
N ILE A 360 -0.65 -15.86 -1.07
CA ILE A 360 -0.96 -14.76 -1.98
C ILE A 360 -1.89 -15.29 -3.07
N LEU A 361 -3.08 -14.72 -3.13
CA LEU A 361 -4.05 -14.97 -4.18
C LEU A 361 -3.91 -13.91 -5.28
N LEU A 362 -3.55 -14.34 -6.48
CA LEU A 362 -3.39 -13.49 -7.66
C LEU A 362 -4.52 -13.72 -8.65
N ALA A 363 -5.35 -12.70 -8.86
CA ALA A 363 -6.41 -12.74 -9.87
C ALA A 363 -6.64 -11.34 -10.46
N LYS A 364 -6.99 -11.28 -11.76
CA LYS A 364 -7.35 -10.01 -12.41
C LYS A 364 -8.57 -9.39 -11.77
N THR A 365 -8.66 -8.06 -11.77
CA THR A 365 -9.83 -7.33 -11.30
C THR A 365 -11.10 -7.81 -12.01
N GLY A 366 -12.17 -8.03 -11.23
CA GLY A 366 -13.45 -8.52 -11.75
C GLY A 366 -13.56 -10.06 -11.89
N SER A 367 -12.50 -10.81 -11.57
CA SER A 367 -12.50 -12.29 -11.56
C SER A 367 -13.21 -12.87 -10.33
N GLY A 368 -13.50 -12.05 -9.31
CA GLY A 368 -14.22 -12.46 -8.10
C GLY A 368 -13.36 -12.74 -6.87
N LYS A 369 -12.16 -12.14 -6.75
CA LYS A 369 -11.25 -12.29 -5.59
C LYS A 369 -11.94 -12.08 -4.23
N GLU A 370 -12.86 -11.10 -4.16
CA GLU A 370 -13.69 -10.83 -2.98
C GLU A 370 -14.54 -12.02 -2.52
N GLY A 371 -14.79 -13.00 -3.40
CA GLY A 371 -15.50 -14.23 -3.08
C GLY A 371 -14.82 -15.07 -1.99
N ALA A 372 -13.48 -14.99 -1.87
CA ALA A 372 -12.74 -15.65 -0.80
C ALA A 372 -13.13 -15.10 0.57
N ALA A 373 -12.98 -13.78 0.77
CA ALA A 373 -13.34 -13.11 2.02
C ALA A 373 -14.83 -13.28 2.37
N GLN A 374 -15.72 -13.09 1.38
CA GLN A 374 -17.17 -13.22 1.56
C GLN A 374 -17.59 -14.67 1.92
N GLY A 375 -16.94 -15.67 1.33
CA GLY A 375 -17.19 -17.08 1.63
C GLY A 375 -16.83 -17.43 3.07
N ILE A 376 -15.63 -16.99 3.51
CA ILE A 376 -15.15 -17.17 4.88
C ILE A 376 -16.11 -16.51 5.88
N GLU A 377 -16.50 -15.26 5.63
CA GLU A 377 -17.40 -14.51 6.51
C GLU A 377 -18.77 -15.18 6.64
N LYS A 378 -19.36 -15.67 5.54
CA LYS A 378 -20.64 -16.40 5.58
C LYS A 378 -20.56 -17.67 6.42
N LEU A 379 -19.49 -18.46 6.25
CA LEU A 379 -19.30 -19.67 7.04
C LEU A 379 -19.14 -19.36 8.53
N ILE A 380 -18.32 -18.36 8.87
CA ILE A 380 -18.15 -17.92 10.25
C ILE A 380 -19.48 -17.44 10.84
N ASN A 381 -20.27 -16.66 10.09
CA ASN A 381 -21.58 -16.20 10.52
C ASN A 381 -22.57 -17.36 10.77
N ALA A 382 -22.49 -18.43 9.98
CA ALA A 382 -23.31 -19.62 10.18
C ALA A 382 -22.92 -20.42 11.44
N VAL A 383 -21.63 -20.41 11.80
CA VAL A 383 -21.08 -21.18 12.93
C VAL A 383 -21.09 -20.37 14.24
N ARG A 384 -20.97 -19.04 14.17
CA ARG A 384 -20.89 -18.13 15.33
C ARG A 384 -22.00 -18.35 16.37
N PRO A 385 -23.27 -18.63 16.03
CA PRO A 385 -24.31 -18.90 17.04
C PRO A 385 -24.02 -20.12 17.91
N GLN A 386 -23.32 -21.13 17.37
CA GLN A 386 -22.95 -22.35 18.10
C GLN A 386 -21.62 -22.18 18.82
N ILE A 387 -20.65 -21.51 18.19
CA ILE A 387 -19.29 -21.32 18.73
C ILE A 387 -18.87 -19.85 18.59
N PRO A 388 -19.27 -18.96 19.51
CA PRO A 388 -18.90 -17.54 19.46
C PRO A 388 -17.38 -17.30 19.54
N ALA A 389 -16.65 -18.22 20.18
CA ALA A 389 -15.19 -18.16 20.30
C ALA A 389 -14.44 -18.24 18.96
N ILE A 390 -15.11 -18.59 17.86
CA ILE A 390 -14.51 -18.61 16.52
C ILE A 390 -13.94 -17.25 16.11
N ASP A 391 -14.53 -16.14 16.58
CA ASP A 391 -14.06 -14.78 16.31
C ASP A 391 -12.64 -14.52 16.89
N GLY A 392 -12.18 -15.38 17.83
CA GLY A 392 -10.81 -15.39 18.33
C GLY A 392 -9.77 -15.78 17.27
N PHE A 393 -10.16 -16.55 16.25
CA PHE A 393 -9.28 -16.95 15.14
C PHE A 393 -9.28 -15.96 13.97
N ILE A 394 -10.03 -14.86 14.06
CA ILE A 394 -10.13 -13.86 12.99
C ILE A 394 -9.33 -12.61 13.38
N GLY A 395 -8.31 -12.33 12.59
CA GLY A 395 -7.39 -11.22 12.74
C GLY A 395 -7.87 -9.94 12.07
N PRO A 396 -7.08 -8.86 12.16
CA PRO A 396 -7.40 -7.58 11.53
C PRO A 396 -7.27 -7.66 10.00
N ALA A 397 -8.00 -6.78 9.30
CA ALA A 397 -7.93 -6.64 7.85
C ALA A 397 -6.69 -5.86 7.35
N ILE A 398 -5.95 -5.21 8.25
CA ILE A 398 -4.73 -4.44 7.96
C ILE A 398 -3.75 -4.57 9.14
N PHE A 399 -2.45 -4.64 8.84
CA PHE A 399 -1.38 -4.52 9.83
C PHE A 399 -0.73 -3.13 9.75
N SER A 400 -0.87 -2.31 10.79
CA SER A 400 -0.32 -0.95 10.81
C SER A 400 1.19 -0.92 11.12
N SER A 401 1.70 -1.88 11.89
CA SER A 401 3.12 -2.02 12.21
C SER A 401 3.43 -3.40 12.78
N GLY A 402 4.70 -3.77 12.85
CA GLY A 402 5.13 -5.00 13.53
C GLY A 402 4.75 -5.03 15.01
N GLN A 403 4.80 -3.91 15.72
CA GLN A 403 4.44 -3.84 17.14
C GLN A 403 2.94 -4.04 17.37
N ALA A 404 2.10 -3.48 16.49
CA ALA A 404 0.66 -3.72 16.54
C ALA A 404 0.33 -5.20 16.32
N LEU A 405 1.05 -5.86 15.40
CA LEU A 405 0.90 -7.29 15.16
C LEU A 405 1.32 -8.14 16.38
N ILE A 406 2.45 -7.80 17.04
CA ILE A 406 2.88 -8.50 18.27
C ILE A 406 1.87 -8.27 19.40
N LYS A 407 1.34 -7.06 19.56
CA LYS A 407 0.33 -6.76 20.59
C LYS A 407 -0.94 -7.56 20.36
N MET A 408 -1.41 -7.65 19.10
CA MET A 408 -2.54 -8.51 18.72
C MET A 408 -2.30 -9.97 19.09
N LEU A 409 -1.09 -10.49 18.86
CA LEU A 409 -0.73 -11.86 19.25
C LEU A 409 -0.79 -12.12 20.76
N GLY A 410 -0.69 -11.07 21.58
CA GLY A 410 -0.91 -11.18 23.02
C GLY A 410 -2.36 -11.49 23.41
N ASP A 411 -3.32 -11.08 22.58
CA ASP A 411 -4.76 -11.28 22.81
C ASP A 411 -5.30 -12.44 21.96
N LYS A 412 -4.89 -12.53 20.71
CA LYS A 412 -5.24 -13.57 19.74
C LYS A 412 -3.96 -14.24 19.25
N PRO A 413 -3.50 -15.33 19.87
CA PRO A 413 -2.20 -15.90 19.55
C PRO A 413 -2.21 -16.81 18.30
N CYS A 414 -3.39 -17.13 17.76
CA CYS A 414 -3.60 -17.88 16.53
C CYS A 414 -4.74 -17.24 15.73
N PHE A 415 -4.47 -16.76 14.51
CA PHE A 415 -5.54 -16.19 13.67
C PHE A 415 -5.22 -16.18 12.16
N LEU A 416 -6.29 -16.03 11.37
CA LEU A 416 -6.27 -15.67 9.95
C LEU A 416 -6.52 -14.17 9.77
N SER A 417 -5.69 -13.51 8.97
CA SER A 417 -5.97 -12.19 8.40
C SER A 417 -6.15 -12.26 6.89
N VAL A 418 -7.30 -11.78 6.39
CA VAL A 418 -7.55 -11.58 4.96
C VAL A 418 -7.21 -10.13 4.62
N LEU A 419 -6.20 -9.92 3.79
CA LEU A 419 -5.61 -8.62 3.49
C LEU A 419 -5.87 -8.26 2.03
N GLY A 420 -6.72 -7.27 1.79
CA GLY A 420 -7.00 -6.75 0.45
C GLY A 420 -5.83 -5.93 -0.11
N GLU A 421 -5.56 -6.07 -1.41
CA GLU A 421 -4.49 -5.37 -2.13
C GLU A 421 -3.09 -5.52 -1.48
N PHE A 422 -2.82 -6.68 -0.89
CA PHE A 422 -1.62 -6.96 -0.11
C PHE A 422 -0.31 -6.85 -0.92
N GLY A 423 -0.38 -6.95 -2.26
CA GLY A 423 0.76 -6.67 -3.13
C GLY A 423 1.34 -5.27 -2.92
N LEU A 424 0.51 -4.26 -2.64
CA LEU A 424 0.97 -2.91 -2.32
C LEU A 424 1.69 -2.85 -0.97
N THR A 425 1.19 -3.57 0.04
CA THR A 425 1.85 -3.67 1.35
C THR A 425 3.21 -4.32 1.22
N LEU A 426 3.33 -5.37 0.40
CA LEU A 426 4.62 -6.01 0.09
C LEU A 426 5.59 -5.06 -0.62
N GLN A 427 5.11 -4.24 -1.57
CA GLN A 427 5.90 -3.19 -2.22
C GLN A 427 6.44 -2.20 -1.19
N GLN A 428 5.56 -1.67 -0.35
CA GLN A 428 5.89 -0.67 0.67
C GLN A 428 6.95 -1.18 1.63
N MET A 429 6.75 -2.37 2.21
CA MET A 429 7.69 -2.98 3.16
C MET A 429 9.04 -3.36 2.55
N SER A 430 9.07 -3.53 1.23
CA SER A 430 10.26 -3.96 0.50
C SER A 430 10.99 -2.82 -0.20
N HIS A 431 10.44 -1.60 -0.15
CA HIS A 431 11.06 -0.43 -0.76
C HIS A 431 12.34 -0.03 0.00
N PRO A 432 13.43 0.42 -0.68
CA PRO A 432 14.66 0.85 0.01
C PRO A 432 14.44 1.96 1.05
N ARG A 433 13.49 2.85 0.76
CA ARG A 433 13.05 3.95 1.64
C ARG A 433 11.87 3.58 2.56
N ALA A 434 11.57 2.30 2.75
CA ALA A 434 10.53 1.89 3.69
C ALA A 434 10.77 2.50 5.08
N SER A 435 9.69 2.96 5.70
CA SER A 435 9.65 3.51 7.04
C SER A 435 10.15 2.50 8.08
N SER A 436 10.49 2.98 9.28
CA SER A 436 10.88 2.11 10.39
C SER A 436 9.77 1.13 10.77
N ALA A 437 8.50 1.55 10.70
CA ALA A 437 7.33 0.73 10.99
C ALA A 437 7.15 -0.42 9.99
N GLU A 438 7.33 -0.14 8.70
CA GLU A 438 7.23 -1.13 7.62
C GLU A 438 8.38 -2.15 7.68
N LYS A 439 9.61 -1.67 7.90
CA LYS A 439 10.79 -2.53 8.13
C LYS A 439 10.60 -3.42 9.37
N ALA A 440 10.01 -2.89 10.43
CA ALA A 440 9.68 -3.66 11.62
C ALA A 440 8.61 -4.72 11.34
N LEU A 441 7.54 -4.38 10.60
CA LEU A 441 6.50 -5.34 10.21
C LEU A 441 7.07 -6.51 9.42
N LYS A 442 7.91 -6.24 8.42
CA LYS A 442 8.63 -7.26 7.65
C LYS A 442 9.45 -8.21 8.54
N ARG A 443 10.24 -7.65 9.46
CA ARG A 443 11.04 -8.45 10.41
C ARG A 443 10.16 -9.33 11.29
N VAL A 444 9.04 -8.80 11.77
CA VAL A 444 8.08 -9.56 12.58
C VAL A 444 7.46 -10.70 11.78
N LEU A 445 7.02 -10.46 10.54
CA LEU A 445 6.46 -11.52 9.68
C LEU A 445 7.49 -12.63 9.40
N LEU A 446 8.76 -12.27 9.13
CA LEU A 446 9.85 -13.23 8.93
C LEU A 446 10.10 -14.12 10.17
N ASP A 447 10.04 -13.50 11.35
CA ASP A 447 10.28 -14.16 12.64
C ASP A 447 9.11 -15.08 13.02
N LEU A 448 7.87 -14.57 12.93
CA LEU A 448 6.65 -15.29 13.27
C LEU A 448 6.45 -16.54 12.42
N TYR A 449 6.81 -16.49 11.13
CA TYR A 449 6.64 -17.63 10.23
C TYR A 449 7.32 -18.90 10.76
N ASN A 450 8.45 -18.78 11.45
CA ASN A 450 9.22 -19.92 11.96
C ASN A 450 8.91 -20.27 13.42
N LYS A 451 8.12 -19.46 14.15
CA LYS A 451 7.89 -19.59 15.59
C LYS A 451 6.53 -20.18 15.97
N SER A 452 5.84 -20.80 15.02
CA SER A 452 4.51 -21.37 15.25
C SER A 452 4.52 -22.73 15.95
N GLY A 453 5.68 -23.35 16.13
CA GLY A 453 5.80 -24.66 16.78
C GLY A 453 5.37 -24.64 18.25
N LYS A 454 4.84 -25.78 18.74
CA LYS A 454 4.45 -25.97 20.16
C LYS A 454 5.51 -25.53 21.17
N LYS A 455 6.80 -25.75 20.87
CA LYS A 455 7.92 -25.44 21.77
C LYS A 455 8.46 -24.02 21.60
N ASP A 456 8.03 -23.32 20.56
CA ASP A 456 8.51 -21.98 20.25
C ASP A 456 7.76 -20.91 21.04
N MET A 457 8.42 -19.77 21.20
CA MET A 457 7.84 -18.61 21.85
C MET A 457 8.34 -17.31 21.23
N LEU A 458 7.44 -16.36 21.10
CA LEU A 458 7.76 -14.96 20.88
C LEU A 458 8.02 -14.32 22.24
N ARG A 459 9.26 -13.88 22.48
CA ARG A 459 9.61 -13.19 23.72
C ARG A 459 9.06 -11.76 23.69
N GLY A 460 8.58 -11.31 24.84
CA GLY A 460 8.11 -9.95 25.03
C GLY A 460 9.21 -8.93 24.80
N SER A 461 8.86 -7.79 24.22
CA SER A 461 9.71 -6.61 24.12
C SER A 461 9.41 -5.69 25.30
N VAL A 462 10.46 -5.20 25.96
CA VAL A 462 10.37 -4.30 27.12
C VAL A 462 10.69 -2.88 26.67
N TYR A 463 9.82 -1.95 26.99
CA TYR A 463 9.93 -0.52 26.73
C TYR A 463 9.82 0.26 28.04
N SER A 464 10.29 1.51 28.02
CA SER A 464 10.18 2.44 29.17
C SER A 464 8.72 2.78 29.51
N ASP A 465 7.84 2.66 28.52
CA ASP A 465 6.39 2.79 28.64
C ASP A 465 5.78 1.40 28.80
N THR A 466 5.23 1.10 29.98
CA THR A 466 4.74 -0.23 30.35
C THR A 466 3.56 -0.70 29.49
N ASP A 467 2.79 0.22 28.90
CA ASP A 467 1.65 -0.11 28.03
C ASP A 467 2.07 -0.57 26.62
N LYS A 468 3.35 -0.36 26.29
CA LYS A 468 4.00 -0.85 25.07
C LYS A 468 4.71 -2.18 25.28
N ASN A 469 4.77 -2.69 26.50
CA ASN A 469 5.35 -4.00 26.76
C ASN A 469 4.49 -5.09 26.13
N THR A 470 5.15 -5.97 25.37
CA THR A 470 4.47 -7.12 24.76
C THR A 470 4.68 -8.35 25.64
N LYS A 471 3.64 -9.16 25.76
CA LYS A 471 3.68 -10.40 26.56
C LYS A 471 4.46 -11.48 25.81
N VAL A 472 4.95 -12.47 26.55
CA VAL A 472 5.46 -13.70 25.93
C VAL A 472 4.27 -14.43 25.30
N VAL A 473 4.37 -14.74 24.01
CA VAL A 473 3.36 -15.52 23.28
C VAL A 473 3.98 -16.87 22.96
N GLN A 474 3.50 -17.94 23.58
CA GLN A 474 3.85 -19.31 23.17
C GLN A 474 3.24 -19.60 21.82
N SER A 475 3.93 -20.32 20.93
CA SER A 475 3.43 -20.77 19.62
C SER A 475 2.58 -19.73 18.87
N PRO A 476 3.13 -18.52 18.62
CA PRO A 476 2.44 -17.50 17.83
C PRO A 476 2.17 -18.01 16.41
N ALA A 477 0.91 -17.98 15.99
CA ALA A 477 0.50 -18.51 14.70
C ALA A 477 -0.28 -17.45 13.91
N VAL A 478 0.37 -16.85 12.92
CA VAL A 478 -0.28 -15.91 11.99
C VAL A 478 -0.42 -16.59 10.65
N THR A 479 -1.65 -16.65 10.15
CA THR A 479 -1.97 -17.04 8.79
C THR A 479 -2.44 -15.82 8.01
N ILE A 480 -1.96 -15.66 6.77
CA ILE A 480 -2.27 -14.51 5.91
C ILE A 480 -2.88 -15.04 4.61
N LEU A 481 -4.01 -14.45 4.22
CA LEU A 481 -4.54 -14.51 2.86
C LEU A 481 -4.45 -13.12 2.24
N GLY A 482 -3.41 -12.87 1.45
CA GLY A 482 -3.19 -11.62 0.76
C GLY A 482 -3.78 -11.65 -0.65
N GLU A 483 -4.71 -10.77 -0.95
CA GLU A 483 -5.27 -10.62 -2.30
C GLU A 483 -4.49 -9.57 -3.10
N SER A 484 -4.15 -9.87 -4.35
CA SER A 484 -3.57 -8.87 -5.25
C SER A 484 -3.85 -9.18 -6.73
N THR A 485 -3.53 -8.23 -7.60
CA THR A 485 -3.47 -8.48 -9.04
C THR A 485 -2.07 -8.99 -9.42
N PRO A 486 -1.95 -9.84 -10.47
CA PRO A 486 -0.66 -10.27 -10.96
C PRO A 486 0.28 -9.10 -11.25
N GLU A 487 -0.25 -8.02 -11.86
CA GLU A 487 0.54 -6.85 -12.23
C GLU A 487 1.13 -6.17 -10.98
N THR A 488 0.31 -5.84 -9.99
CA THR A 488 0.77 -5.19 -8.76
C THR A 488 1.78 -6.06 -8.01
N PHE A 489 1.56 -7.38 -7.94
CA PHE A 489 2.45 -8.28 -7.23
C PHE A 489 3.79 -8.49 -7.94
N PHE A 490 3.79 -8.73 -9.26
CA PHE A 490 5.04 -8.97 -10.00
C PHE A 490 5.84 -7.69 -10.26
N ASP A 491 5.18 -6.53 -10.40
CA ASP A 491 5.85 -5.23 -10.46
C ASP A 491 6.53 -4.89 -9.12
N ALA A 492 6.02 -5.44 -8.01
CA ALA A 492 6.64 -5.28 -6.70
C ALA A 492 7.98 -6.01 -6.60
N LEU A 493 8.05 -7.17 -7.23
CA LEU A 493 9.06 -8.18 -7.01
C LEU A 493 10.41 -7.77 -7.59
N SER A 494 11.46 -7.95 -6.80
CA SER A 494 12.86 -7.81 -7.23
C SER A 494 13.71 -8.96 -6.69
N GLU A 495 14.90 -9.16 -7.26
CA GLU A 495 15.84 -10.19 -6.77
C GLU A 495 16.15 -10.00 -5.28
N SER A 496 16.39 -8.75 -4.87
CA SER A 496 16.63 -8.40 -3.46
C SER A 496 15.49 -8.79 -2.52
N GLN A 497 14.25 -8.81 -3.01
CA GLN A 497 13.08 -9.17 -2.23
C GLN A 497 12.90 -10.67 -2.04
N ILE A 498 13.43 -11.45 -2.97
CA ILE A 498 13.46 -12.90 -2.80
C ILE A 498 14.61 -13.27 -1.88
N SER A 499 15.76 -12.61 -2.03
CA SER A 499 16.93 -12.83 -1.18
C SER A 499 16.72 -12.42 0.28
N ASP A 500 15.82 -11.48 0.57
CA ASP A 500 15.45 -11.14 1.95
C ASP A 500 14.62 -12.22 2.67
N GLY A 501 14.14 -13.21 1.92
CA GLY A 501 13.45 -14.38 2.44
C GLY A 501 11.96 -14.21 2.73
N LEU A 502 11.36 -13.03 2.56
CA LEU A 502 9.92 -12.84 2.83
C LEU A 502 9.08 -13.56 1.77
N ILE A 503 9.35 -13.31 0.49
CA ILE A 503 8.55 -13.89 -0.61
C ILE A 503 8.60 -15.42 -0.62
N PRO A 504 9.75 -16.10 -0.45
CA PRO A 504 9.80 -17.57 -0.43
C PRO A 504 8.89 -18.25 0.61
N ARG A 505 8.44 -17.53 1.65
CA ARG A 505 7.53 -18.05 2.68
C ARG A 505 6.06 -18.01 2.26
N PHE A 506 5.72 -17.24 1.22
CA PHE A 506 4.37 -17.20 0.68
C PHE A 506 4.16 -18.35 -0.32
N SER A 507 3.03 -19.04 -0.20
CA SER A 507 2.47 -19.86 -1.27
C SER A 507 1.68 -18.98 -2.22
N ILE A 508 1.89 -19.15 -3.51
CA ILE A 508 1.29 -18.31 -4.54
C ILE A 508 0.26 -19.10 -5.32
N ILE A 509 -0.99 -18.64 -5.27
CA ILE A 509 -2.10 -19.23 -5.99
C ILE A 509 -2.56 -18.20 -7.03
N GLN A 510 -2.39 -18.51 -8.32
CA GLN A 510 -2.74 -17.61 -9.40
C GLN A 510 -3.86 -18.17 -10.27
N TYR A 511 -4.89 -17.35 -10.51
CA TYR A 511 -5.89 -17.59 -11.55
C TYR A 511 -5.53 -16.79 -12.81
N VAL A 512 -5.29 -17.50 -13.92
CA VAL A 512 -4.90 -16.91 -15.22
C VAL A 512 -6.08 -16.79 -16.18
N GLY A 513 -7.21 -17.44 -15.88
CA GLY A 513 -8.38 -17.50 -16.77
C GLY A 513 -9.11 -16.16 -16.95
N GLY A 514 -10.05 -16.16 -17.90
CA GLY A 514 -10.93 -15.02 -18.15
C GLY A 514 -11.95 -14.80 -17.02
N ARG A 515 -12.81 -13.79 -17.15
CA ARG A 515 -13.88 -13.56 -16.17
C ARG A 515 -14.90 -14.71 -16.23
N PRO A 516 -15.09 -15.50 -15.15
CA PRO A 516 -16.06 -16.58 -15.16
C PRO A 516 -17.50 -16.08 -15.34
N ALA A 517 -18.38 -16.94 -15.84
CA ALA A 517 -19.81 -16.67 -15.88
C ALA A 517 -20.34 -16.34 -14.46
N ARG A 518 -21.42 -15.57 -14.40
CA ARG A 518 -22.03 -15.23 -13.11
C ARG A 518 -22.70 -16.49 -12.58
N ASN A 519 -22.38 -16.86 -11.34
CA ASN A 519 -23.13 -17.87 -10.63
C ASN A 519 -24.46 -17.26 -10.16
N LEU A 520 -25.57 -17.78 -10.67
CA LEU A 520 -26.92 -17.33 -10.31
C LEU A 520 -27.35 -17.82 -8.93
N ASN A 521 -26.71 -18.87 -8.42
CA ASN A 521 -26.94 -19.46 -7.11
C ASN A 521 -25.94 -18.94 -6.05
N SER A 522 -25.26 -17.83 -6.33
CA SER A 522 -24.32 -17.21 -5.38
C SER A 522 -25.04 -16.77 -4.11
N GLY A 523 -24.39 -16.85 -2.95
CA GLY A 523 -25.00 -16.38 -1.70
C GLY A 523 -25.63 -17.44 -0.82
N ASN A 524 -25.67 -18.70 -1.26
CA ASN A 524 -26.23 -19.78 -0.46
C ASN A 524 -25.47 -19.97 0.86
N ASN A 525 -26.24 -20.28 1.91
CA ASN A 525 -25.72 -20.69 3.21
C ASN A 525 -25.01 -22.04 3.11
N PRO A 526 -24.02 -22.32 3.98
CA PRO A 526 -23.37 -23.63 4.01
C PRO A 526 -24.39 -24.71 4.37
N GLN A 527 -24.18 -25.92 3.86
CA GLN A 527 -24.98 -27.08 4.25
C GLN A 527 -24.81 -27.36 5.74
N GLU A 528 -25.83 -27.92 6.38
CA GLU A 528 -25.80 -28.24 7.82
C GLU A 528 -24.70 -29.26 8.14
N SER A 529 -24.48 -30.25 7.27
CA SER A 529 -23.39 -31.23 7.41
C SER A 529 -22.01 -30.58 7.47
N LEU A 530 -21.72 -29.68 6.52
CA LEU A 530 -20.47 -28.92 6.48
C LEU A 530 -20.33 -28.03 7.72
N THR A 531 -21.40 -27.35 8.11
CA THR A 531 -21.42 -26.48 9.29
C THR A 531 -21.12 -27.28 10.56
N SER A 532 -21.73 -28.46 10.72
CA SER A 532 -21.49 -29.35 11.85
C SER A 532 -20.05 -29.84 11.90
N ARG A 533 -19.52 -30.38 10.79
CA ARG A 533 -18.13 -30.85 10.72
C ARG A 533 -17.12 -29.74 11.00
N PHE A 534 -17.36 -28.56 10.45
CA PHE A 534 -16.51 -27.40 10.69
C PHE A 534 -16.59 -26.92 12.15
N SER A 535 -17.78 -26.91 12.75
CA SER A 535 -17.96 -26.63 14.19
C SER A 535 -17.18 -27.61 15.08
N GLU A 536 -17.21 -28.91 14.77
CA GLU A 536 -16.44 -29.93 15.50
C GLU A 536 -14.93 -29.69 15.41
N PHE A 537 -14.43 -29.36 14.21
CA PHE A 537 -13.03 -28.99 14.00
C PHE A 537 -12.62 -27.73 14.78
N VAL A 538 -13.46 -26.69 14.80
CA VAL A 538 -13.22 -25.47 15.59
C VAL A 538 -13.21 -25.80 17.08
N ALA A 539 -14.15 -26.61 17.57
CA ALA A 539 -14.23 -27.02 18.97
C ALA A 539 -13.02 -27.87 19.39
N ALA A 540 -12.55 -28.78 18.53
CA ALA A 540 -11.32 -29.54 18.75
C ALA A 540 -10.10 -28.61 18.87
N SER A 541 -10.00 -27.61 17.99
CA SER A 541 -8.89 -26.65 17.99
C SER A 541 -8.90 -25.72 19.21
N LEU A 542 -10.08 -25.29 19.67
CA LEU A 542 -10.25 -24.51 20.90
C LEU A 542 -9.90 -25.33 22.14
N THR A 543 -10.37 -26.58 22.20
CA THR A 543 -10.05 -27.52 23.29
C THR A 543 -8.55 -27.75 23.38
N ALA A 544 -7.89 -27.99 22.24
CA ALA A 544 -6.46 -28.18 22.17
C ALA A 544 -5.69 -26.95 22.69
N THR A 545 -6.10 -25.75 22.25
CA THR A 545 -5.51 -24.47 22.65
C THR A 545 -5.66 -24.22 24.15
N ASN A 546 -6.87 -24.40 24.70
CA ASN A 546 -7.14 -24.18 26.12
C ASN A 546 -6.42 -25.20 27.02
N GLY A 547 -6.32 -26.45 26.57
CA GLY A 547 -5.60 -27.51 27.27
C GLY A 547 -4.08 -27.46 27.12
N SER A 548 -3.53 -26.50 26.35
CA SER A 548 -2.10 -26.46 25.97
C SER A 548 -1.62 -27.78 25.35
N THR A 549 -2.53 -28.49 24.67
CA THR A 549 -2.24 -29.72 23.94
C THR A 549 -2.03 -29.40 22.46
N CYS A 550 -1.25 -30.22 21.79
CA CYS A 550 -0.97 -30.06 20.37
C CYS A 550 -0.73 -31.44 19.79
N ILE A 551 -1.44 -31.74 18.70
CA ILE A 551 -1.43 -33.03 18.02
C ILE A 551 -0.33 -32.99 16.96
N THR A 552 0.57 -33.98 17.00
CA THR A 552 1.62 -34.10 15.97
C THR A 552 1.08 -34.93 14.81
N VAL A 553 0.95 -34.29 13.65
CA VAL A 553 0.56 -34.92 12.40
C VAL A 553 1.69 -35.85 11.95
N GLN A 554 1.34 -37.10 11.68
CA GLN A 554 2.28 -38.10 11.16
C GLN A 554 2.15 -38.22 9.65
N ALA A 555 3.18 -38.75 8.99
CA ALA A 555 3.09 -39.22 7.61
C ALA A 555 3.18 -40.74 7.61
N ASP A 556 2.44 -41.39 6.72
CA ASP A 556 2.67 -42.81 6.43
C ASP A 556 4.02 -43.00 5.70
N ALA A 557 4.43 -44.26 5.52
CA ALA A 557 5.74 -44.58 4.95
C ALA A 557 5.89 -44.10 3.49
N GLU A 558 4.83 -44.20 2.67
CA GLU A 558 4.87 -43.78 1.26
C GLU A 558 4.86 -42.26 1.13
N ALA A 559 4.00 -41.58 1.90
CA ALA A 559 3.92 -40.13 1.98
C ALA A 559 5.25 -39.52 2.43
N LYS A 560 5.89 -40.15 3.43
CA LYS A 560 7.19 -39.72 3.92
C LYS A 560 8.26 -39.83 2.83
N ASP A 561 8.33 -40.94 2.10
CA ASP A 561 9.30 -41.13 1.00
C ASP A 561 9.14 -40.06 -0.10
N ILE A 562 7.89 -39.71 -0.43
CA ILE A 562 7.57 -38.66 -1.40
C ILE A 562 8.03 -37.27 -0.92
N LEU A 563 7.77 -36.93 0.35
CA LEU A 563 8.18 -35.65 0.94
C LEU A 563 9.70 -35.55 1.12
N ASP A 564 10.36 -36.63 1.54
CA ASP A 564 11.82 -36.71 1.65
C ASP A 564 12.47 -36.60 0.27
N THR A 565 11.85 -37.16 -0.78
CA THR A 565 12.31 -37.00 -2.17
C THR A 565 12.24 -35.54 -2.64
N LEU A 566 11.21 -34.79 -2.24
CA LEU A 566 11.12 -33.35 -2.52
C LEU A 566 12.25 -32.58 -1.82
N ASP A 567 12.61 -32.94 -0.59
CA ASP A 567 13.71 -32.31 0.17
C ASP A 567 15.06 -32.55 -0.53
N ILE A 568 15.33 -33.80 -0.93
CA ILE A 568 16.53 -34.16 -1.70
C ILE A 568 16.59 -33.41 -3.03
N GLN A 569 15.45 -33.27 -3.72
CA GLN A 569 15.37 -32.50 -4.95
C GLN A 569 15.68 -31.02 -4.70
N ALA A 570 15.12 -30.42 -3.65
CA ALA A 570 15.37 -29.03 -3.28
C ALA A 570 16.88 -28.82 -3.03
N ASP A 571 17.51 -29.67 -2.22
CA ASP A 571 18.95 -29.63 -1.95
C ASP A 571 19.79 -29.73 -3.23
N LYS A 572 19.41 -30.61 -4.15
CA LYS A 572 20.12 -30.75 -5.43
C LYS A 572 20.03 -29.47 -6.27
N VAL A 573 18.87 -28.82 -6.32
CA VAL A 573 18.70 -27.57 -7.07
C VAL A 573 19.48 -26.43 -6.41
N ILE A 574 19.36 -26.28 -5.09
CA ILE A 574 20.07 -25.28 -4.29
C ILE A 574 21.57 -25.37 -4.50
N ASN A 575 22.14 -26.57 -4.45
CA ASN A 575 23.59 -26.78 -4.59
C ASN A 575 24.11 -26.68 -6.04
N SER A 576 23.24 -26.77 -7.04
CA SER A 576 23.64 -26.76 -8.46
C SER A 576 23.41 -25.43 -9.16
N THR A 577 22.43 -24.63 -8.72
CA THR A 577 22.13 -23.35 -9.36
C THR A 577 23.11 -22.26 -8.96
N LYS A 578 23.45 -21.37 -9.90
CA LYS A 578 24.17 -20.11 -9.61
C LYS A 578 23.20 -18.92 -9.49
N ASN A 579 21.91 -19.17 -9.62
CA ASN A 579 20.87 -18.14 -9.55
C ASN A 579 20.34 -18.05 -8.11
N ASP A 580 20.68 -16.96 -7.44
CA ASP A 580 20.26 -16.70 -6.05
C ASP A 580 18.73 -16.75 -5.89
N VAL A 581 17.97 -16.29 -6.88
CA VAL A 581 16.49 -16.32 -6.82
C VAL A 581 15.96 -17.74 -6.80
N GLU A 582 16.43 -18.58 -7.73
CA GLU A 582 16.00 -19.98 -7.83
C GLU A 582 16.36 -20.75 -6.55
N MET A 583 17.58 -20.53 -6.03
CA MET A 583 18.02 -21.10 -4.76
C MET A 583 17.07 -20.75 -3.60
N GLN A 584 16.69 -19.47 -3.47
CA GLN A 584 15.84 -19.02 -2.36
C GLN A 584 14.40 -19.55 -2.44
N LEU A 585 13.88 -19.78 -3.64
CA LEU A 585 12.54 -20.38 -3.80
C LEU A 585 12.52 -21.84 -3.33
N TRP A 586 13.58 -22.61 -3.62
CA TRP A 586 13.70 -24.01 -3.22
C TRP A 586 13.99 -24.19 -1.72
N ASN A 587 14.69 -23.25 -1.07
CA ASN A 587 15.00 -23.27 0.38
C ASN A 587 13.78 -23.45 1.30
N ARG A 588 12.55 -23.18 0.81
CA ARG A 588 11.32 -23.30 1.60
C ARG A 588 10.32 -24.30 1.03
N ALA A 589 10.67 -25.01 -0.04
CA ALA A 589 9.78 -25.93 -0.74
C ALA A 589 9.26 -27.04 0.20
N HIS A 590 10.18 -27.78 0.83
CA HIS A 590 9.84 -28.90 1.70
C HIS A 590 9.02 -28.49 2.94
N LEU A 591 9.40 -27.39 3.62
CA LEU A 591 8.65 -26.90 4.79
C LEU A 591 7.22 -26.47 4.43
N LYS A 592 7.03 -25.80 3.28
CA LYS A 592 5.69 -25.45 2.78
C LYS A 592 4.89 -26.71 2.47
N ALA A 593 5.51 -27.70 1.82
CA ALA A 593 4.87 -28.97 1.53
C ALA A 593 4.40 -29.67 2.81
N LEU A 594 5.26 -29.80 3.82
CA LEU A 594 4.90 -30.41 5.11
C LEU A 594 3.69 -29.73 5.76
N ARG A 595 3.67 -28.39 5.83
CA ARG A 595 2.57 -27.65 6.45
C ARG A 595 1.25 -27.83 5.71
N ILE A 596 1.26 -27.72 4.38
CA ILE A 596 0.04 -27.85 3.57
C ILE A 596 -0.46 -29.30 3.62
N ALA A 597 0.43 -30.29 3.50
CA ALA A 597 0.07 -31.71 3.61
C ALA A 597 -0.54 -32.04 4.97
N ALA A 598 0.10 -31.59 6.05
CA ALA A 598 -0.41 -31.78 7.40
C ALA A 598 -1.77 -31.09 7.60
N LEU A 599 -1.99 -29.91 7.03
CA LEU A 599 -3.25 -29.20 7.11
C LEU A 599 -4.38 -29.95 6.38
N ILE A 600 -4.10 -30.52 5.21
CA ILE A 600 -5.06 -31.34 4.47
C ILE A 600 -5.39 -32.60 5.27
N ALA A 601 -4.38 -33.27 5.87
CA ALA A 601 -4.58 -34.42 6.74
C ALA A 601 -5.45 -34.11 7.96
N VAL A 602 -5.27 -32.94 8.59
CA VAL A 602 -6.16 -32.44 9.65
C VAL A 602 -7.58 -32.22 9.15
N GLY A 603 -7.76 -31.77 7.91
CA GLY A 603 -9.07 -31.69 7.27
C GLY A 603 -9.74 -33.05 7.07
N VAL A 604 -8.98 -34.12 6.87
CA VAL A 604 -9.51 -35.49 6.73
C VAL A 604 -9.92 -36.06 8.09
N ASP A 605 -9.02 -36.04 9.06
CA ASP A 605 -9.25 -36.48 10.44
C ASP A 605 -8.46 -35.60 11.41
N PHE A 606 -9.17 -34.68 12.08
CA PHE A 606 -8.57 -33.77 13.05
C PHE A 606 -8.31 -34.41 14.43
N HIS A 607 -8.78 -35.63 14.69
CA HIS A 607 -8.46 -36.37 15.91
C HIS A 607 -7.16 -37.17 15.76
N LYS A 608 -6.95 -37.78 14.59
CA LYS A 608 -5.76 -38.56 14.27
C LYS A 608 -5.25 -38.26 12.85
N PRO A 609 -4.72 -37.06 12.62
CA PRO A 609 -4.27 -36.64 11.30
C PRO A 609 -3.05 -37.44 10.83
N VAL A 610 -3.17 -38.03 9.64
CA VAL A 610 -2.09 -38.75 8.95
C VAL A 610 -2.01 -38.27 7.51
N ILE A 611 -0.82 -37.88 7.08
CA ILE A 611 -0.52 -37.55 5.68
C ILE A 611 -0.38 -38.88 4.94
N ASP A 612 -1.26 -39.10 3.98
CA ASP A 612 -1.21 -40.23 3.07
C ASP A 612 -0.49 -39.89 1.76
N LYS A 613 -0.26 -40.92 0.95
CA LYS A 613 0.36 -40.80 -0.37
C LYS A 613 -0.32 -39.76 -1.25
N GLU A 614 -1.64 -39.76 -1.34
CA GLU A 614 -2.37 -38.89 -2.27
C GLU A 614 -2.24 -37.41 -1.89
N ILE A 615 -2.24 -37.12 -0.59
CA ILE A 615 -1.99 -35.78 -0.05
C ILE A 615 -0.55 -35.37 -0.38
N ALA A 616 0.43 -36.25 -0.16
CA ALA A 616 1.83 -35.96 -0.44
C ALA A 616 2.07 -35.65 -1.93
N GLU A 617 1.54 -36.48 -2.84
CA GLU A 617 1.63 -36.27 -4.29
C GLU A 617 1.00 -34.93 -4.72
N TRP A 618 -0.20 -34.64 -4.23
CA TRP A 618 -0.89 -33.39 -4.56
C TRP A 618 -0.10 -32.16 -4.10
N VAL A 619 0.47 -32.20 -2.90
CA VAL A 619 1.21 -31.07 -2.34
C VAL A 619 2.56 -30.88 -3.03
N VAL A 620 3.25 -31.96 -3.39
CA VAL A 620 4.49 -31.86 -4.19
C VAL A 620 4.20 -31.20 -5.53
N ASP A 621 3.12 -31.59 -6.22
CA ASP A 621 2.70 -30.95 -7.47
C ASP A 621 2.31 -29.48 -7.27
N PHE A 622 1.58 -29.16 -6.19
CA PHE A 622 1.25 -27.79 -5.84
C PHE A 622 2.50 -26.91 -5.63
N VAL A 623 3.46 -27.37 -4.82
CA VAL A 623 4.69 -26.63 -4.51
C VAL A 623 5.59 -26.48 -5.74
N ASN A 624 5.69 -27.50 -6.59
CA ASN A 624 6.47 -27.42 -7.82
C ASN A 624 5.88 -26.42 -8.82
N ARG A 625 4.54 -26.35 -8.94
CA ARG A 625 3.87 -25.38 -9.82
C ARG A 625 4.06 -23.94 -9.34
N GLU A 626 3.94 -23.65 -8.04
CA GLU A 626 4.17 -22.29 -7.53
C GLU A 626 5.63 -21.83 -7.71
N ILE A 627 6.61 -22.72 -7.52
CA ILE A 627 8.03 -22.40 -7.70
C ILE A 627 8.31 -22.13 -9.18
N SER A 628 7.78 -22.98 -10.07
CA SER A 628 7.92 -22.83 -11.52
C SER A 628 7.32 -21.51 -12.00
N LEU A 629 6.14 -21.13 -11.47
CA LEU A 629 5.49 -19.87 -11.81
C LEU A 629 6.39 -18.66 -11.53
N ILE A 630 7.00 -18.59 -10.34
CA ILE A 630 7.89 -17.47 -10.00
C ILE A 630 9.18 -17.55 -10.82
N ALA A 631 9.79 -18.73 -10.92
CA ALA A 631 11.05 -18.91 -11.64
C ALA A 631 10.92 -18.54 -13.13
N GLU A 632 9.83 -18.93 -13.80
CA GLU A 632 9.56 -18.56 -15.20
C GLU A 632 9.38 -17.05 -15.37
N LYS A 633 8.73 -16.40 -14.41
CA LYS A 633 8.54 -14.94 -14.42
C LYS A 633 9.86 -14.19 -14.24
N PHE A 634 10.82 -14.73 -13.49
CA PHE A 634 12.19 -14.19 -13.46
C PHE A 634 12.95 -14.48 -14.77
N LYS A 635 12.91 -15.72 -15.26
CA LYS A 635 13.62 -16.13 -16.49
C LYS A 635 13.13 -15.36 -17.73
N SER A 636 11.85 -15.02 -17.80
CA SER A 636 11.26 -14.22 -18.88
C SER A 636 11.51 -12.71 -18.76
N GLY A 637 12.17 -12.24 -17.68
CA GLY A 637 12.31 -10.81 -17.38
C GLY A 637 10.97 -10.14 -17.06
N ASP A 638 9.98 -10.93 -16.63
CA ASP A 638 8.66 -10.44 -16.25
C ASP A 638 8.66 -9.74 -14.89
N ILE A 639 9.71 -9.93 -14.09
CA ILE A 639 9.86 -9.43 -12.74
C ILE A 639 11.01 -8.42 -12.67
N GLY A 640 10.82 -7.34 -11.91
CA GLY A 640 11.78 -6.26 -11.72
C GLY A 640 11.33 -4.92 -12.31
N SER A 641 12.08 -3.86 -11.99
CA SER A 641 11.82 -2.49 -12.46
C SER A 641 13.07 -1.88 -13.10
N GLY A 642 12.89 -0.80 -13.86
CA GLY A 642 14.00 -0.08 -14.50
C GLY A 642 14.46 -0.68 -15.84
N GLU A 643 15.74 -0.52 -16.16
CA GLU A 643 16.27 -0.76 -17.51
C GLU A 643 16.21 -2.24 -17.94
N SER A 644 16.46 -3.18 -17.03
CA SER A 644 16.36 -4.63 -17.34
C SER A 644 14.95 -5.03 -17.78
N LYS A 645 13.93 -4.51 -17.10
CA LYS A 645 12.52 -4.74 -17.43
C LYS A 645 12.14 -4.08 -18.76
N GLN A 646 12.63 -2.86 -19.02
CA GLN A 646 12.45 -2.16 -20.29
C GLN A 646 13.03 -2.96 -21.47
N ILE A 647 14.24 -3.52 -21.32
CA ILE A 647 14.87 -4.37 -22.34
C ILE A 647 14.06 -5.64 -22.58
N ALA A 648 13.57 -6.31 -21.52
CA ALA A 648 12.74 -7.51 -21.66
C ALA A 648 11.39 -7.24 -22.35
N ASP A 649 10.71 -6.15 -21.99
CA ASP A 649 9.45 -5.73 -22.63
C ASP A 649 9.65 -5.32 -24.09
N LEU A 650 10.77 -4.65 -24.40
CA LEU A 650 11.18 -4.32 -25.77
C LEU A 650 11.45 -5.60 -26.58
N LYS A 651 12.23 -6.55 -26.05
CA LYS A 651 12.53 -7.84 -26.70
C LYS A 651 11.24 -8.60 -27.02
N ARG A 652 10.33 -8.68 -26.06
CA ARG A 652 9.04 -9.38 -26.23
C ARG A 652 8.12 -8.69 -27.24
N THR A 653 8.12 -7.36 -27.28
CA THR A 653 7.32 -6.61 -28.25
C THR A 653 7.84 -6.80 -29.67
N ILE A 654 9.16 -6.88 -29.84
CA ILE A 654 9.79 -7.22 -31.12
C ILE A 654 9.50 -8.67 -31.51
N GLN A 655 9.64 -9.63 -30.58
CA GLN A 655 9.33 -11.02 -30.87
C GLN A 655 7.87 -11.21 -31.28
N LYS A 656 6.93 -10.58 -30.54
CA LYS A 656 5.51 -10.54 -30.93
C LYS A 656 5.29 -9.89 -32.29
N TYR A 657 6.06 -8.86 -32.65
CA TYR A 657 5.99 -8.28 -33.98
C TYR A 657 6.34 -9.31 -35.03
N LEU A 658 7.49 -9.98 -34.90
CA LEU A 658 8.00 -10.97 -35.86
C LEU A 658 7.14 -12.23 -35.99
N ASP A 659 6.56 -12.69 -34.88
CA ASP A 659 5.73 -13.92 -34.85
C ASP A 659 4.31 -13.68 -35.37
N SER A 660 3.90 -12.41 -35.56
CA SER A 660 2.54 -12.07 -35.98
C SER A 660 2.34 -12.27 -37.49
N GLU A 661 1.18 -12.78 -37.90
CA GLU A 661 0.86 -12.82 -39.33
C GLU A 661 0.60 -11.41 -39.90
N PRO A 662 1.20 -11.04 -41.05
CA PRO A 662 1.16 -9.67 -41.60
C PRO A 662 -0.24 -9.08 -41.80
N ASN A 663 -1.25 -9.93 -42.02
CA ASN A 663 -2.60 -9.53 -42.44
C ASN A 663 -3.66 -9.56 -41.33
N ASN A 664 -3.35 -10.13 -40.17
CA ASN A 664 -4.36 -10.44 -39.13
C ASN A 664 -4.58 -9.32 -38.10
N VAL A 665 -3.71 -8.30 -38.04
CA VAL A 665 -3.84 -7.20 -37.08
C VAL A 665 -3.94 -5.85 -37.79
N LYS A 666 -4.97 -5.05 -37.48
CA LYS A 666 -5.25 -3.73 -38.11
C LYS A 666 -4.04 -2.79 -38.08
N THR A 667 -3.25 -2.82 -37.01
CA THR A 667 -2.02 -2.04 -36.88
C THR A 667 -0.87 -2.60 -37.72
N LEU A 668 -0.78 -3.92 -37.92
CA LEU A 668 0.25 -4.55 -38.77
C LEU A 668 -0.03 -4.38 -40.26
N LYS A 669 -1.29 -4.22 -40.69
CA LYS A 669 -1.63 -3.91 -42.08
C LYS A 669 -0.87 -2.70 -42.63
N ASN A 670 -0.66 -1.68 -41.79
CA ASN A 670 0.10 -0.47 -42.16
C ASN A 670 1.62 -0.70 -42.21
N TYR A 671 2.11 -1.80 -41.66
CA TYR A 671 3.53 -2.16 -41.62
C TYR A 671 3.86 -3.45 -42.38
N SER A 672 2.90 -4.04 -43.10
CA SER A 672 3.01 -5.35 -43.74
C SER A 672 4.21 -5.44 -44.69
N LYS A 673 4.46 -4.39 -45.47
CA LYS A 673 5.61 -4.29 -46.36
C LYS A 673 6.96 -4.39 -45.63
N PHE A 674 7.07 -3.83 -44.43
CA PHE A 674 8.29 -3.88 -43.61
C PHE A 674 8.39 -5.20 -42.83
N HIS A 675 7.26 -5.68 -42.33
CA HIS A 675 7.17 -6.94 -41.61
C HIS A 675 7.65 -8.12 -42.46
N SER A 676 7.25 -8.15 -43.74
CA SER A 676 7.61 -9.22 -44.69
C SER A 676 9.12 -9.42 -44.90
N VAL A 677 9.91 -8.39 -44.59
CA VAL A 677 11.38 -8.40 -44.71
C VAL A 677 12.07 -8.31 -43.35
N GLY A 678 11.32 -8.50 -42.25
CA GLY A 678 11.85 -8.48 -40.88
C GLY A 678 12.29 -7.11 -40.37
N LEU A 679 11.78 -6.02 -40.97
CA LEU A 679 12.10 -4.65 -40.56
C LEU A 679 11.10 -4.13 -39.52
N ILE A 680 11.62 -3.64 -38.40
CA ILE A 680 10.85 -3.21 -37.23
C ILE A 680 10.80 -1.68 -37.18
N PRO A 681 9.64 -1.04 -37.37
CA PRO A 681 9.52 0.42 -37.33
C PRO A 681 9.62 0.98 -35.91
N TYR A 682 10.35 2.09 -35.73
CA TYR A 682 10.36 2.82 -34.44
C TYR A 682 8.95 3.25 -34.01
N SER A 683 8.10 3.67 -34.95
CA SER A 683 6.71 4.09 -34.67
C SER A 683 5.84 2.95 -34.14
N TYR A 684 6.10 1.71 -34.56
CA TYR A 684 5.42 0.53 -34.03
C TYR A 684 5.82 0.28 -32.57
N LEU A 685 7.12 0.41 -32.26
CA LEU A 685 7.66 0.21 -30.91
C LEU A 685 7.21 1.33 -29.98
N SER A 686 7.32 2.59 -30.40
CA SER A 686 6.95 3.75 -29.59
C SER A 686 5.47 3.78 -29.20
N SER A 687 4.58 3.46 -30.15
CA SER A 687 3.13 3.42 -29.90
C SER A 687 2.70 2.36 -28.90
N ARG A 688 3.50 1.29 -28.69
CA ARG A 688 3.19 0.20 -27.77
C ARG A 688 3.93 0.32 -26.44
N LEU A 689 5.24 0.59 -26.49
CA LEU A 689 6.12 0.53 -25.33
C LEU A 689 5.99 1.75 -24.42
N ILE A 690 5.83 2.96 -24.97
CA ILE A 690 5.79 4.19 -24.16
C ILE A 690 4.63 4.18 -23.14
N GLY A 691 3.51 3.53 -23.48
CA GLY A 691 2.36 3.37 -22.58
C GLY A 691 2.51 2.26 -21.54
N MET A 692 3.49 1.36 -21.68
CA MET A 692 3.74 0.29 -20.71
C MET A 692 4.33 0.84 -19.42
N ALA A 693 3.97 0.26 -18.28
CA ALA A 693 4.36 0.76 -16.96
C ALA A 693 5.89 0.89 -16.80
N SER A 694 6.64 -0.06 -17.36
CA SER A 694 8.12 -0.10 -17.35
C SER A 694 8.77 1.11 -18.03
N PHE A 695 8.13 1.70 -19.04
CA PHE A 695 8.61 2.91 -19.73
C PHE A 695 7.93 4.17 -19.18
N ARG A 696 6.62 4.14 -18.97
CA ARG A 696 5.82 5.29 -18.52
C ARG A 696 6.29 5.83 -17.17
N ASN A 697 6.70 4.95 -16.26
CA ASN A 697 7.10 5.31 -14.89
C ASN A 697 8.60 5.66 -14.78
N ASP A 698 9.35 5.71 -15.89
CA ASP A 698 10.76 6.10 -15.90
C ASP A 698 10.94 7.59 -15.57
N ARG A 699 11.91 7.92 -14.72
CA ARG A 699 12.14 9.31 -14.25
C ARG A 699 12.46 10.30 -15.38
N LEU A 700 13.00 9.81 -16.50
CA LEU A 700 13.33 10.63 -17.67
C LEU A 700 12.21 10.62 -18.73
N GLY A 701 11.09 9.96 -18.46
CA GLY A 701 9.93 9.83 -19.35
C GLY A 701 10.05 8.68 -20.35
N GLY A 702 8.91 8.10 -20.74
CA GLY A 702 8.84 6.86 -21.54
C GLY A 702 9.52 6.94 -22.91
N THR A 703 9.53 8.11 -23.56
CA THR A 703 10.26 8.30 -24.82
C THR A 703 11.77 8.16 -24.64
N ASN A 704 12.33 8.76 -23.58
CA ASN A 704 13.76 8.68 -23.31
C ASN A 704 14.15 7.29 -22.84
N ALA A 705 13.32 6.64 -22.03
CA ALA A 705 13.49 5.24 -21.64
C ALA A 705 13.55 4.30 -22.86
N LEU A 706 12.63 4.47 -23.82
CA LEU A 706 12.64 3.68 -25.06
C LEU A 706 13.90 3.91 -25.88
N LYS A 707 14.35 5.16 -26.01
CA LYS A 707 15.61 5.47 -26.71
C LYS A 707 16.81 4.82 -26.04
N ARG A 708 16.91 4.88 -24.70
CA ARG A 708 18.00 4.21 -23.96
C ARG A 708 17.97 2.70 -24.16
N ALA A 709 16.80 2.07 -24.01
CA ALA A 709 16.65 0.62 -24.20
C ALA A 709 17.02 0.16 -25.63
N LEU A 710 16.61 0.93 -26.65
CA LEU A 710 16.99 0.68 -28.04
C LEU A 710 18.50 0.85 -28.25
N GLN A 711 19.10 1.88 -27.67
CA GLN A 711 20.55 2.10 -27.75
C GLN A 711 21.33 0.94 -27.14
N ILE A 712 20.92 0.44 -25.97
CA ILE A 712 21.55 -0.73 -25.34
C ILE A 712 21.45 -1.97 -26.24
N MET A 713 20.30 -2.20 -26.89
CA MET A 713 20.15 -3.32 -27.83
C MET A 713 20.96 -3.15 -29.11
N LEU A 714 21.20 -1.92 -29.58
CA LEU A 714 22.10 -1.63 -30.69
C LEU A 714 23.56 -1.90 -30.30
N ASP A 715 23.98 -1.38 -29.14
CA ASP A 715 25.35 -1.47 -28.65
C ASP A 715 25.74 -2.92 -28.34
N SER A 716 24.79 -3.74 -27.86
CA SER A 716 24.97 -5.18 -27.66
C SER A 716 24.89 -6.02 -28.95
N GLY A 717 24.58 -5.40 -30.09
CA GLY A 717 24.45 -6.09 -31.38
C GLY A 717 23.20 -6.97 -31.50
N MET A 718 22.25 -6.88 -30.57
CA MET A 718 20.94 -7.53 -30.65
C MET A 718 20.06 -6.92 -31.74
N LEU A 719 20.17 -5.60 -31.95
CA LEU A 719 19.50 -4.88 -33.02
C LEU A 719 20.53 -4.19 -33.92
N LYS A 720 20.11 -3.88 -35.15
CA LYS A 720 20.86 -3.06 -36.10
C LYS A 720 19.97 -1.93 -36.62
N LEU A 721 20.49 -0.72 -36.60
CA LEU A 721 19.81 0.43 -37.23
C LEU A 721 19.97 0.34 -38.75
N ILE A 722 18.85 0.46 -39.48
CA ILE A 722 18.87 0.46 -40.94
C ILE A 722 19.15 1.88 -41.45
N SER A 723 20.02 2.01 -42.44
CA SER A 723 20.40 3.32 -42.97
C SER A 723 19.23 4.02 -43.67
N ALA A 724 19.11 5.34 -43.46
CA ALA A 724 18.06 6.15 -44.07
C ALA A 724 18.09 6.08 -45.61
N GLN A 725 19.28 6.10 -46.22
CA GLN A 725 19.45 5.95 -47.67
C GLN A 725 18.86 4.64 -48.21
N ARG A 726 18.99 3.54 -47.45
CA ARG A 726 18.40 2.25 -47.84
C ARG A 726 16.89 2.29 -47.72
N MET A 727 16.36 2.86 -46.64
CA MET A 727 14.91 2.97 -46.43
C MET A 727 14.23 3.85 -47.49
N GLU A 728 14.88 4.94 -47.89
CA GLU A 728 14.39 5.83 -48.94
C GLU A 728 14.40 5.13 -50.30
N LYS A 729 15.50 4.44 -50.64
CA LYS A 729 15.66 3.74 -51.92
C LYS A 729 14.76 2.51 -52.08
N GLU A 730 14.63 1.67 -51.05
CA GLU A 730 13.91 0.39 -51.13
C GLU A 730 12.41 0.52 -50.77
N PHE A 731 12.06 1.46 -49.89
CA PHE A 731 10.70 1.53 -49.31
C PHE A 731 10.03 2.90 -49.38
N GLY A 732 10.72 3.94 -49.89
CA GLY A 732 10.21 5.29 -50.07
C GLY A 732 9.84 5.99 -48.76
N THR A 733 10.61 5.75 -47.69
CA THR A 733 10.37 6.36 -46.37
C THR A 733 11.67 6.78 -45.70
N ASP A 734 11.61 7.88 -44.97
CA ASP A 734 12.67 8.45 -44.13
C ASP A 734 12.55 8.02 -42.65
N GLY A 735 11.60 7.14 -42.33
CA GLY A 735 11.37 6.66 -40.97
C GLY A 735 12.55 5.87 -40.40
N VAL A 736 12.59 5.75 -39.07
CA VAL A 736 13.60 4.97 -38.35
C VAL A 736 13.16 3.51 -38.25
N PHE A 737 14.03 2.59 -38.71
CA PHE A 737 13.77 1.14 -38.70
C PHE A 737 14.95 0.37 -38.13
N TYR A 738 14.62 -0.74 -37.47
CA TYR A 738 15.57 -1.67 -36.88
C TYR A 738 15.45 -3.03 -37.54
N GLY A 739 16.58 -3.73 -37.72
CA GLY A 739 16.62 -5.14 -38.05
C GLY A 739 17.18 -5.95 -36.88
N ILE A 740 16.95 -7.27 -36.91
CA ILE A 740 17.56 -8.19 -35.96
C ILE A 740 19.07 -8.26 -36.21
N GLY A 741 19.85 -8.04 -35.16
CA GLY A 741 21.30 -8.15 -35.17
C GLY A 741 21.77 -9.59 -34.91
N ASN A 742 23.08 -9.80 -34.99
CA ASN A 742 23.65 -11.15 -34.83
C ASN A 742 23.62 -11.62 -33.37
N GLY A 743 23.44 -10.71 -32.41
CA GLY A 743 23.44 -11.00 -30.97
C GLY A 743 22.05 -11.22 -30.37
N TRP A 744 20.99 -11.27 -31.19
CA TRP A 744 19.60 -11.46 -30.74
C TRP A 744 19.38 -12.78 -30.02
#